data_AF-Q0E3A4-F1
#
_entry.id   AF-Q0E3A4-F1
#
_cell.length_a   1.000
_cell.length_b   1.000
_cell.length_c   1.000
_cell.angle_alpha   90.00
_cell.angle_beta   90.00
_cell.angle_gamma   90.00
#
_symmetry.space_group_name_H-M   'P 1'
#
loop_
_entity.id
_entity.type
_entity.pdbx_description
1 polymer ?
#
loop_
_entity_poly.entity_id
_entity_poly.type
_entity_poly.pdbx_seq_one_letter_code
_entity_poly.pdbx_strand_id
1 'polypeptide(L)'
;MPPLSPSSSPPATAAAVLRCGSPSCRPVTHELFRQKLSFMVSFQAQHMRCAPHLIKSVVKGIRANITDGENGATEPARELLERLFAKTQRLDTSASQDSELSMSIDVLKSEFEAALSTLRKKERDLRDAENRVSVDQVRLNRAKKDLDQRERGINRAYARQQEMERSLGKASRDLVLQVRQIDNLKLLVDEQDKKIASSQDLLSQKVTEVEKLKQDMLKKNEEVTLMRSEIKSKEQLLLEANQAAEQQEATIKELRSEIKRKEIDFSRSNELRKANEQKLKIAEQELERQNMGWLAAQKELKEVAQLACKDMDGIKDTVSDFKRVRSLLDAVRSELIASKEAFSSSRKQIEDQAVQMQKQVQELSGQRLLLSSFNQNLEAARLEIQGKAKELNAAQSRCHELESLLLQEKEKVESLEAVLTKERESLEEKTKEVELLQKALVQKENEHSNSLKLVEIKESELLEARNEVQDMKSKVESIQIAVQEKDSELSETQRRLAEVNSEVVELKQLLDSKEDQLVQVRTELQDKEQHIQTLQNKLDSMKFSCSQAESVVQKIAELTGNLASSVEGEEMDIYALLDDEISSTGTALKSNLHKHNQLEADIEMLKESLHQKDMDLRAAHEALDAKDQELKAVMRRWDVKEEVDKLEGFLKDPSDIKRPSDFSVHMGLQNLQTEAAEVEALAATTTLKKLADMAKGFLRSGKTDSGINLVASPSVNSTRIVSKTKPNKEMDMILDAEKEIAGLFSLTEQLITEAGIDVAHQA
;
A
#
# COMPACT_ATOMS: atom_id res chain seq x y z
N MET A 1 56.25 -28.66 6.48
CA MET A 1 56.98 -27.40 6.15
C MET A 1 56.32 -26.76 4.94
N PRO A 2 56.15 -25.44 4.90
CA PRO A 2 55.77 -24.66 3.71
C PRO A 2 57.02 -24.38 2.84
N PRO A 3 56.90 -23.72 1.66
CA PRO A 3 56.85 -22.24 1.57
C PRO A 3 55.70 -21.71 0.70
N LEU A 4 54.95 -20.68 1.12
CA LEU A 4 55.16 -19.23 0.89
C LEU A 4 54.83 -18.73 -0.54
N SER A 5 53.80 -17.89 -0.62
CA SER A 5 53.52 -16.95 -1.71
C SER A 5 54.59 -15.84 -1.80
N PRO A 6 54.54 -15.01 -2.85
CA PRO A 6 54.33 -13.58 -2.56
C PRO A 6 53.38 -12.85 -3.54
N SER A 7 53.05 -11.62 -3.14
CA SER A 7 52.06 -10.69 -3.70
C SER A 7 52.43 -10.02 -5.02
N SER A 8 51.41 -9.56 -5.76
CA SER A 8 51.51 -8.34 -6.58
C SER A 8 50.20 -7.55 -6.62
N SER A 9 50.32 -6.22 -6.67
CA SER A 9 49.26 -5.21 -6.82
C SER A 9 49.95 -3.85 -7.09
N PRO A 10 49.31 -2.84 -7.70
CA PRO A 10 48.28 -2.82 -8.75
C PRO A 10 48.89 -2.25 -10.06
N PRO A 11 48.10 -1.76 -11.03
CA PRO A 11 47.97 -0.29 -11.14
C PRO A 11 46.56 0.21 -11.48
N ALA A 12 46.38 1.53 -11.45
CA ALA A 12 45.09 2.22 -11.57
C ALA A 12 44.88 2.94 -12.93
N THR A 13 43.66 3.50 -13.09
CA THR A 13 43.25 4.61 -13.99
C THR A 13 43.19 4.39 -15.51
N ALA A 14 41.96 4.12 -16.00
CA ALA A 14 41.25 4.90 -17.03
C ALA A 14 39.80 4.34 -17.18
N ALA A 15 38.77 4.91 -16.54
CA ALA A 15 38.04 6.09 -17.00
C ALA A 15 37.33 5.93 -18.37
N ALA A 16 36.30 5.07 -18.43
CA ALA A 16 35.27 5.11 -19.47
C ALA A 16 33.87 4.99 -18.82
N VAL A 17 33.09 6.07 -18.87
CA VAL A 17 31.76 6.14 -18.27
C VAL A 17 30.73 5.52 -19.20
N LEU A 18 30.15 4.39 -18.81
CA LEU A 18 28.92 3.86 -19.41
C LEU A 18 27.86 3.64 -18.32
N ARG A 19 27.00 4.66 -18.17
CA ARG A 19 25.74 4.54 -17.43
C ARG A 19 24.77 3.69 -18.26
N CYS A 20 24.47 2.48 -17.80
CA CYS A 20 23.21 1.82 -18.11
C CYS A 20 22.37 1.83 -16.83
N GLY A 21 21.42 2.77 -16.76
CA GLY A 21 20.55 2.90 -15.60
C GLY A 21 19.40 1.90 -15.66
N SER A 22 19.31 1.02 -14.67
CA SER A 22 18.04 0.33 -14.38
C SER A 22 16.99 1.38 -14.02
N PRO A 23 15.73 1.25 -14.50
CA PRO A 23 14.74 2.29 -14.35
C PRO A 23 14.37 2.48 -12.88
N SER A 24 14.59 3.69 -12.36
CA SER A 24 14.03 4.11 -11.09
C SER A 24 12.50 4.03 -11.18
N CYS A 25 11.89 3.15 -10.39
CA CYS A 25 10.44 3.16 -10.15
C CYS A 25 10.07 4.49 -9.49
N ARG A 26 9.76 5.50 -10.32
CA ARG A 26 9.21 6.77 -9.85
C ARG A 26 7.89 6.50 -9.14
N PRO A 27 7.65 7.05 -7.94
CA PRO A 27 6.32 7.06 -7.36
C PRO A 27 5.46 8.05 -8.15
N VAL A 28 4.78 7.56 -9.19
CA VAL A 28 3.83 8.33 -10.03
C VAL A 28 2.71 8.97 -9.17
N THR A 29 2.45 8.41 -7.99
CA THR A 29 1.57 8.95 -6.96
C THR A 29 2.04 10.29 -6.35
N HIS A 30 3.36 10.55 -6.30
CA HIS A 30 3.89 11.75 -5.64
C HIS A 30 3.84 13.00 -6.55
N GLU A 31 3.91 12.83 -7.87
CA GLU A 31 3.74 13.91 -8.85
C GLU A 31 2.27 14.37 -8.91
N LEU A 32 1.33 13.43 -8.96
CA LEU A 32 -0.11 13.70 -8.98
C LEU A 32 -0.59 14.40 -7.69
N PHE A 33 -0.05 14.03 -6.52
CA PHE A 33 -0.39 14.70 -5.26
C PHE A 33 0.20 16.11 -5.18
N ARG A 34 1.40 16.34 -5.73
CA ARG A 34 2.04 17.67 -5.76
C ARG A 34 1.38 18.61 -6.78
N GLN A 35 0.93 18.10 -7.93
CA GLN A 35 0.12 18.86 -8.88
C GLN A 35 -1.25 19.25 -8.30
N LYS A 36 -1.94 18.36 -7.56
CA LYS A 36 -3.16 18.71 -6.82
C LYS A 36 -2.93 19.78 -5.75
N LEU A 37 -1.82 19.71 -5.02
CA LEU A 37 -1.46 20.74 -4.04
C LEU A 37 -1.09 22.08 -4.67
N SER A 38 -0.38 22.11 -5.81
CA SER A 38 -0.16 23.36 -6.53
C SER A 38 -1.46 23.96 -7.07
N PHE A 39 -2.40 23.11 -7.52
CA PHE A 39 -3.72 23.56 -7.97
C PHE A 39 -4.52 24.20 -6.82
N MET A 40 -4.49 23.61 -5.62
CA MET A 40 -5.11 24.18 -4.41
C MET A 40 -4.50 25.53 -4.00
N VAL A 41 -3.18 25.69 -4.06
CA VAL A 41 -2.52 26.97 -3.73
C VAL A 41 -2.86 28.05 -4.77
N SER A 42 -2.98 27.71 -6.06
CA SER A 42 -3.50 28.65 -7.07
C SER A 42 -4.99 28.98 -6.89
N PHE A 43 -5.81 28.06 -6.39
CA PHE A 43 -7.23 28.31 -6.13
C PHE A 43 -7.45 29.22 -4.90
N GLN A 44 -6.59 29.09 -3.88
CA GLN A 44 -6.68 29.91 -2.67
C GLN A 44 -6.27 31.38 -2.90
N ALA A 45 -5.54 31.69 -3.97
CA ALA A 45 -5.09 33.05 -4.31
C ALA A 45 -6.15 33.91 -5.04
N GLN A 46 -7.18 33.31 -5.64
CA GLN A 46 -8.13 34.05 -6.49
C GLN A 46 -9.43 34.50 -5.79
N HIS A 47 -9.82 33.89 -4.67
CA HIS A 47 -11.14 34.13 -4.05
C HIS A 47 -11.21 35.17 -2.90
N MET A 48 -10.12 35.87 -2.60
CA MET A 48 -10.06 36.90 -1.55
C MET A 48 -10.48 38.32 -2.01
N ARG A 49 -11.20 38.45 -3.14
CA ARG A 49 -11.75 39.74 -3.64
C ARG A 49 -13.14 39.63 -4.30
N CYS A 50 -14.11 39.00 -3.65
CA CYS A 50 -15.52 39.33 -3.90
C CYS A 50 -15.95 40.48 -2.98
N ALA A 51 -15.56 41.71 -3.34
CA ALA A 51 -16.11 42.90 -2.71
C ALA A 51 -17.58 43.06 -3.14
N PRO A 52 -18.52 43.38 -2.22
CA PRO A 52 -19.92 43.62 -2.58
C PRO A 52 -20.04 44.99 -3.24
N HIS A 53 -19.87 45.04 -4.56
CA HIS A 53 -20.01 46.23 -5.37
C HIS A 53 -21.04 46.01 -6.48
N LEU A 54 -21.87 47.04 -6.70
CA LEU A 54 -22.84 47.16 -7.79
C LEU A 54 -24.11 46.28 -7.73
N ILE A 55 -24.94 46.51 -6.69
CA ILE A 55 -26.34 46.91 -6.96
C ILE A 55 -26.62 48.19 -6.17
N LYS A 56 -26.32 49.34 -6.78
CA LYS A 56 -26.74 50.65 -6.28
C LYS A 56 -27.20 51.50 -7.46
N SER A 57 -28.36 51.14 -8.00
CA SER A 57 -29.03 51.86 -9.08
C SER A 57 -30.48 52.14 -8.70
N VAL A 58 -30.72 53.43 -8.40
CA VAL A 58 -31.94 54.20 -8.66
C VAL A 58 -33.25 53.75 -7.98
N VAL A 59 -33.42 54.20 -6.74
CA VAL A 59 -34.75 54.59 -6.23
C VAL A 59 -35.04 56.02 -6.68
N LYS A 60 -35.81 56.17 -7.76
CA LYS A 60 -36.62 57.37 -8.06
C LYS A 60 -37.56 57.05 -9.24
N GLY A 61 -38.87 57.23 -9.05
CA GLY A 61 -39.86 57.11 -10.12
C GLY A 61 -40.80 55.91 -10.05
N ILE A 62 -41.41 55.62 -8.89
CA ILE A 62 -42.63 54.77 -8.85
C ILE A 62 -43.86 55.69 -8.82
N ARG A 63 -44.53 55.82 -9.97
CA ARG A 63 -45.98 56.09 -10.02
C ARG A 63 -46.55 55.56 -11.34
N ALA A 64 -47.67 54.83 -11.23
CA ALA A 64 -48.52 54.31 -12.31
C ALA A 64 -47.93 53.17 -13.18
N ASN A 65 -48.15 51.93 -12.73
CA ASN A 65 -48.63 50.87 -13.62
C ASN A 65 -50.13 50.67 -13.31
N ILE A 66 -51.00 51.13 -14.23
CA ILE A 66 -52.44 50.82 -14.26
C ILE A 66 -52.83 50.58 -15.72
N THR A 67 -52.68 49.34 -16.17
CA THR A 67 -53.39 48.81 -17.34
C THR A 67 -53.63 47.33 -17.12
N ASP A 68 -54.87 46.97 -16.83
CA ASP A 68 -55.56 45.92 -17.57
C ASP A 68 -57.07 46.03 -17.35
N GLY A 69 -57.84 45.95 -18.44
CA GLY A 69 -59.29 45.78 -18.40
C GLY A 69 -60.16 47.03 -18.16
N GLU A 70 -60.23 47.93 -19.14
CA GLU A 70 -61.52 48.39 -19.73
C GLU A 70 -61.31 49.44 -20.83
N ASN A 71 -61.41 49.01 -22.09
CA ASN A 71 -61.71 49.90 -23.21
C ASN A 71 -63.17 50.36 -23.09
N GLY A 72 -63.40 51.42 -22.32
CA GLY A 72 -64.69 52.10 -22.23
C GLY A 72 -64.52 53.57 -22.61
N ALA A 73 -65.21 54.01 -23.67
CA ALA A 73 -65.19 55.38 -24.20
C ALA A 73 -65.70 56.40 -23.17
N THR A 74 -64.84 56.71 -22.21
CA THR A 74 -65.13 57.58 -21.07
C THR A 74 -64.22 58.77 -21.19
N GLU A 75 -64.82 59.88 -21.57
CA GLU A 75 -64.18 61.17 -21.78
C GLU A 75 -63.30 61.55 -20.57
N PRO A 76 -62.05 62.02 -20.79
CA PRO A 76 -61.16 62.39 -19.70
C PRO A 76 -61.85 63.32 -18.69
N ALA A 77 -61.66 63.06 -17.39
CA ALA A 77 -62.22 63.92 -16.34
C ALA A 77 -61.80 65.40 -16.50
N ARG A 78 -60.64 65.64 -17.14
CA ARG A 78 -60.19 66.96 -17.59
C ARG A 78 -61.14 67.57 -18.63
N GLU A 79 -61.44 66.88 -19.71
CA GLU A 79 -62.34 67.34 -20.78
C GLU A 79 -63.78 67.52 -20.29
N LEU A 80 -64.27 66.66 -19.38
CA LEU A 80 -65.56 66.83 -18.73
C LEU A 80 -65.60 68.10 -17.86
N LEU A 81 -64.56 68.35 -17.05
CA LEU A 81 -64.44 69.58 -16.24
C LEU A 81 -64.27 70.84 -17.10
N GLU A 82 -63.55 70.75 -18.21
CA GLU A 82 -63.31 71.83 -19.17
C GLU A 82 -64.60 72.18 -19.94
N ARG A 83 -65.38 71.16 -20.34
CA ARG A 83 -66.71 71.32 -20.92
C ARG A 83 -67.70 71.91 -19.92
N LEU A 84 -67.71 71.44 -18.67
CA LEU A 84 -68.49 72.02 -17.58
C LEU A 84 -68.18 73.49 -17.37
N PHE A 85 -66.89 73.85 -17.33
CA PHE A 85 -66.44 75.23 -17.15
C PHE A 85 -66.88 76.11 -18.32
N ALA A 86 -66.71 75.64 -19.57
CA ALA A 86 -67.19 76.33 -20.76
C ALA A 86 -68.72 76.46 -20.83
N LYS A 87 -69.47 75.48 -20.31
CA LYS A 87 -70.94 75.48 -20.28
C LYS A 87 -71.49 76.36 -19.16
N THR A 88 -70.81 76.42 -18.01
CA THR A 88 -71.12 77.35 -16.93
C THR A 88 -70.92 78.81 -17.38
N GLN A 89 -69.83 79.12 -18.08
CA GLN A 89 -69.61 80.46 -18.67
C GLN A 89 -70.72 80.89 -19.65
N ARG A 90 -71.40 79.95 -20.32
CA ARG A 90 -72.54 80.27 -21.21
C ARG A 90 -73.83 80.56 -20.44
N LEU A 91 -74.01 79.97 -19.26
CA LEU A 91 -75.19 80.18 -18.41
C LEU A 91 -75.18 81.54 -17.72
N ASP A 92 -73.99 82.06 -17.33
CA ASP A 92 -73.84 83.41 -16.77
C ASP A 92 -74.27 84.53 -17.75
N THR A 93 -74.30 84.25 -19.06
CA THR A 93 -74.64 85.25 -20.10
C THR A 93 -76.09 85.23 -20.59
N SER A 94 -76.93 84.28 -20.17
CA SER A 94 -78.29 84.08 -20.71
C SER A 94 -79.41 84.14 -19.65
N ALA A 95 -79.52 85.27 -18.94
CA ALA A 95 -80.55 85.49 -17.94
C ALA A 95 -81.88 85.99 -18.55
N SER A 96 -82.68 85.11 -19.18
CA SER A 96 -84.02 85.49 -19.67
C SER A 96 -85.08 84.37 -19.85
N GLN A 97 -84.75 83.06 -19.77
CA GLN A 97 -85.73 81.99 -19.98
C GLN A 97 -85.57 80.83 -18.99
N ASP A 98 -86.47 80.76 -18.00
CA ASP A 98 -86.41 79.78 -16.90
C ASP A 98 -86.46 78.30 -17.34
N SER A 99 -87.06 78.00 -18.51
CA SER A 99 -87.17 76.63 -19.03
C SER A 99 -85.86 76.10 -19.65
N GLU A 100 -85.11 76.96 -20.37
CA GLU A 100 -83.80 76.57 -20.94
C GLU A 100 -82.70 76.53 -19.89
N LEU A 101 -82.75 77.43 -18.90
CA LEU A 101 -81.88 77.40 -17.72
C LEU A 101 -82.05 76.09 -16.94
N SER A 102 -83.29 75.65 -16.70
CA SER A 102 -83.58 74.41 -15.98
C SER A 102 -82.97 73.17 -16.67
N MET A 103 -83.23 72.95 -17.97
CA MET A 103 -82.61 71.85 -18.71
C MET A 103 -81.08 71.96 -18.78
N SER A 104 -80.54 73.17 -18.91
CA SER A 104 -79.09 73.38 -18.95
C SER A 104 -78.42 73.08 -17.60
N ILE A 105 -79.09 73.39 -16.48
CA ILE A 105 -78.64 73.07 -15.13
C ILE A 105 -78.68 71.55 -14.88
N ASP A 106 -79.72 70.85 -15.32
CA ASP A 106 -79.80 69.40 -15.17
C ASP A 106 -78.74 68.66 -16.01
N VAL A 107 -78.43 69.13 -17.22
CA VAL A 107 -77.32 68.57 -18.02
C VAL A 107 -75.96 68.94 -17.42
N LEU A 108 -75.77 70.17 -16.91
CA LEU A 108 -74.54 70.57 -16.20
C LEU A 108 -74.32 69.72 -14.94
N LYS A 109 -75.39 69.45 -14.18
CA LYS A 109 -75.38 68.56 -13.02
C LYS A 109 -75.01 67.12 -13.41
N SER A 110 -75.56 66.63 -14.52
CA SER A 110 -75.24 65.30 -15.07
C SER A 110 -73.77 65.19 -15.52
N GLU A 111 -73.24 66.23 -16.16
CA GLU A 111 -71.82 66.33 -16.54
C GLU A 111 -70.90 66.41 -15.29
N PHE A 112 -71.31 67.14 -14.24
CA PHE A 112 -70.58 67.20 -12.95
C PHE A 112 -70.59 65.84 -12.25
N GLU A 113 -71.71 65.14 -12.27
CA GLU A 113 -71.84 63.81 -11.68
C GLU A 113 -71.02 62.77 -12.47
N ALA A 114 -70.91 62.90 -13.79
CA ALA A 114 -69.98 62.13 -14.62
C ALA A 114 -68.49 62.44 -14.32
N ALA A 115 -68.13 63.72 -14.18
CA ALA A 115 -66.77 64.14 -13.80
C ALA A 115 -66.40 63.64 -12.38
N LEU A 116 -67.33 63.70 -11.42
CA LEU A 116 -67.13 63.15 -10.09
C LEU A 116 -67.08 61.62 -10.09
N SER A 117 -67.86 60.94 -10.93
CA SER A 117 -67.83 59.48 -11.09
C SER A 117 -66.49 59.00 -11.67
N THR A 118 -65.97 59.68 -12.70
CA THR A 118 -64.66 59.39 -13.29
C THR A 118 -63.51 59.67 -12.33
N LEU A 119 -63.54 60.79 -11.60
CA LEU A 119 -62.57 61.08 -10.54
C LEU A 119 -62.61 60.04 -9.40
N ARG A 120 -63.80 59.61 -8.96
CA ARG A 120 -63.97 58.53 -7.96
C ARG A 120 -63.57 57.15 -8.51
N LYS A 121 -63.60 56.90 -9.82
CA LYS A 121 -62.97 55.71 -10.42
C LYS A 121 -61.45 55.82 -10.30
N LYS A 122 -60.85 56.94 -10.73
CA LYS A 122 -59.39 57.17 -10.63
C LYS A 122 -58.87 57.15 -9.19
N GLU A 123 -59.62 57.66 -8.21
CA GLU A 123 -59.24 57.58 -6.79
C GLU A 123 -59.20 56.12 -6.30
N ARG A 124 -60.17 55.30 -6.70
CA ARG A 124 -60.17 53.85 -6.42
C ARG A 124 -59.00 53.16 -7.12
N ASP A 125 -58.79 53.42 -8.42
CA ASP A 125 -57.68 52.84 -9.20
C ASP A 125 -56.31 53.17 -8.57
N LEU A 126 -56.14 54.40 -8.06
CA LEU A 126 -54.93 54.84 -7.34
C LEU A 126 -54.78 54.16 -5.98
N ARG A 127 -55.86 54.05 -5.21
CA ARG A 127 -55.87 53.37 -3.91
C ARG A 127 -55.58 51.87 -4.08
N ASP A 128 -56.09 51.25 -5.13
CA ASP A 128 -55.79 49.87 -5.49
C ASP A 128 -54.34 49.71 -5.98
N ALA A 129 -53.78 50.70 -6.69
CA ALA A 129 -52.36 50.71 -7.03
C ALA A 129 -51.45 50.84 -5.78
N GLU A 130 -51.82 51.69 -4.82
CA GLU A 130 -51.13 51.83 -3.52
C GLU A 130 -51.20 50.54 -2.69
N ASN A 131 -52.36 49.88 -2.68
CA ASN A 131 -52.54 48.55 -2.07
C ASN A 131 -51.65 47.50 -2.75
N ARG A 132 -51.59 47.46 -4.10
CA ARG A 132 -50.71 46.55 -4.85
C ARG A 132 -49.23 46.79 -4.52
N VAL A 133 -48.76 48.03 -4.57
CA VAL A 133 -47.38 48.40 -4.20
C VAL A 133 -47.05 47.99 -2.76
N SER A 134 -47.99 48.15 -1.82
CA SER A 134 -47.81 47.74 -0.43
C SER A 134 -47.67 46.21 -0.29
N VAL A 135 -48.48 45.43 -1.03
CA VAL A 135 -48.36 43.97 -1.08
C VAL A 135 -47.02 43.54 -1.69
N ASP A 136 -46.58 44.18 -2.77
CA ASP A 136 -45.32 43.85 -3.43
C ASP A 136 -44.09 44.26 -2.59
N GLN A 137 -44.16 45.36 -1.84
CA GLN A 137 -43.14 45.73 -0.87
C GLN A 137 -43.00 44.69 0.26
N VAL A 138 -44.12 44.10 0.72
CA VAL A 138 -44.11 43.00 1.70
C VAL A 138 -43.54 41.72 1.07
N ARG A 139 -43.90 41.39 -0.17
CA ARG A 139 -43.34 40.25 -0.92
C ARG A 139 -41.83 40.38 -1.12
N LEU A 140 -41.35 41.55 -1.55
CA LEU A 140 -39.93 41.85 -1.71
C LEU A 140 -39.16 41.73 -0.39
N ASN A 141 -39.70 42.28 0.70
CA ASN A 141 -39.11 42.16 2.04
C ASN A 141 -39.05 40.70 2.53
N ARG A 142 -40.01 39.86 2.13
CA ARG A 142 -39.99 38.42 2.42
C ARG A 142 -38.92 37.71 1.59
N ALA A 143 -38.92 37.90 0.27
CA ALA A 143 -37.94 37.32 -0.64
C ALA A 143 -36.50 37.67 -0.24
N LYS A 144 -36.24 38.92 0.19
CA LYS A 144 -34.94 39.33 0.72
C LYS A 144 -34.51 38.51 1.95
N LYS A 145 -35.40 38.36 2.95
CA LYS A 145 -35.10 37.53 4.14
C LYS A 145 -34.83 36.06 3.79
N ASP A 146 -35.57 35.53 2.81
CA ASP A 146 -35.40 34.16 2.32
C ASP A 146 -34.05 33.99 1.60
N LEU A 147 -33.62 34.98 0.81
CA LEU A 147 -32.27 35.03 0.21
C LEU A 147 -31.17 35.13 1.28
N ASP A 148 -31.29 36.05 2.25
CA ASP A 148 -30.34 36.16 3.36
C ASP A 148 -30.23 34.82 4.15
N GLN A 149 -31.34 34.08 4.29
CA GLN A 149 -31.37 32.77 4.93
C GLN A 149 -30.71 31.68 4.08
N ARG A 150 -30.87 31.71 2.75
CA ARG A 150 -30.19 30.82 1.81
C ARG A 150 -28.68 31.07 1.78
N GLU A 151 -28.25 32.34 1.77
CA GLU A 151 -26.83 32.72 1.88
C GLU A 151 -26.20 32.19 3.19
N ARG A 152 -26.89 32.36 4.33
CA ARG A 152 -26.47 31.73 5.59
C ARG A 152 -26.48 30.19 5.53
N GLY A 153 -27.30 29.58 4.68
CA GLY A 153 -27.27 28.14 4.39
C GLY A 153 -26.00 27.75 3.63
N ILE A 154 -25.72 28.42 2.51
CA ILE A 154 -24.55 28.24 1.65
C ILE A 154 -23.25 28.36 2.46
N ASN A 155 -23.10 29.45 3.23
CA ASN A 155 -21.91 29.69 4.04
C ASN A 155 -21.71 28.62 5.13
N ARG A 156 -22.79 28.03 5.65
CA ARG A 156 -22.70 26.90 6.59
C ARG A 156 -22.30 25.59 5.91
N ALA A 157 -22.81 25.31 4.71
CA ALA A 157 -22.42 24.13 3.92
C ALA A 157 -20.93 24.19 3.55
N TYR A 158 -20.45 25.33 3.04
CA TYR A 158 -19.01 25.54 2.77
C TYR A 158 -18.13 25.40 4.03
N ALA A 159 -18.57 25.95 5.17
CA ALA A 159 -17.84 25.80 6.43
C ALA A 159 -17.75 24.34 6.89
N ARG A 160 -18.83 23.55 6.75
CA ARG A 160 -18.81 22.09 7.00
C ARG A 160 -17.85 21.38 6.06
N GLN A 161 -17.93 21.61 4.75
CA GLN A 161 -17.02 20.99 3.77
C GLN A 161 -15.56 21.25 4.16
N GLN A 162 -15.21 22.50 4.48
CA GLN A 162 -13.83 22.85 4.83
C GLN A 162 -13.37 22.21 6.16
N GLU A 163 -14.27 22.01 7.12
CA GLU A 163 -14.00 21.24 8.34
C GLU A 163 -13.76 19.76 8.02
N MET A 164 -14.57 19.17 7.14
CA MET A 164 -14.39 17.80 6.69
C MET A 164 -13.07 17.61 5.93
N GLU A 165 -12.69 18.53 5.05
CA GLU A 165 -11.39 18.51 4.35
C GLU A 165 -10.21 18.61 5.33
N ARG A 166 -10.32 19.47 6.36
CA ARG A 166 -9.27 19.63 7.38
C ARG A 166 -9.16 18.41 8.30
N SER A 167 -10.28 17.79 8.69
CA SER A 167 -10.30 16.59 9.52
C SER A 167 -9.80 15.35 8.76
N LEU A 168 -10.26 15.14 7.52
CA LEU A 168 -9.74 14.11 6.61
C LEU A 168 -8.23 14.29 6.39
N GLY A 169 -7.80 15.50 6.02
CA GLY A 169 -6.39 15.81 5.81
C GLY A 169 -5.52 15.66 7.07
N LYS A 170 -6.10 15.63 8.27
CA LYS A 170 -5.41 15.20 9.49
C LYS A 170 -5.34 13.67 9.58
N ALA A 171 -6.49 12.98 9.47
CA ALA A 171 -6.57 11.53 9.53
C ALA A 171 -5.65 10.83 8.50
N SER A 172 -5.60 11.31 7.25
CA SER A 172 -4.70 10.77 6.22
C SER A 172 -3.21 10.98 6.55
N ARG A 173 -2.84 12.08 7.23
CA ARG A 173 -1.44 12.30 7.68
C ARG A 173 -1.09 11.36 8.83
N ASP A 174 -1.99 11.19 9.79
CA ASP A 174 -1.81 10.27 10.91
C ASP A 174 -1.71 8.82 10.40
N LEU A 175 -2.51 8.44 9.39
CA LEU A 175 -2.43 7.15 8.69
C LEU A 175 -1.07 6.91 8.02
N VAL A 176 -0.51 7.91 7.32
CA VAL A 176 0.83 7.82 6.71
C VAL A 176 1.93 7.68 7.76
N LEU A 177 1.78 8.29 8.93
CA LEU A 177 2.72 8.11 10.04
C LEU A 177 2.62 6.69 10.64
N GLN A 178 1.42 6.13 10.77
CA GLN A 178 1.22 4.74 11.20
C GLN A 178 1.83 3.73 10.22
N VAL A 179 1.64 3.91 8.91
CA VAL A 179 2.27 3.04 7.88
C VAL A 179 3.79 3.01 8.06
N ARG A 180 4.44 4.18 8.20
CA ARG A 180 5.89 4.25 8.47
C ARG A 180 6.31 3.57 9.77
N GLN A 181 5.48 3.63 10.81
CA GLN A 181 5.77 2.92 12.07
C GLN A 181 5.66 1.40 11.90
N ILE A 182 4.65 0.92 11.16
CA ILE A 182 4.47 -0.50 10.81
C ILE A 182 5.64 -0.99 9.97
N ASP A 183 6.03 -0.26 8.92
CA ASP A 183 7.16 -0.63 8.04
C ASP A 183 8.48 -0.69 8.82
N ASN A 184 8.74 0.27 9.71
CA ASN A 184 9.93 0.24 10.58
C ASN A 184 9.90 -0.96 11.55
N LEU A 185 8.73 -1.32 12.11
CA LEU A 185 8.60 -2.50 12.96
C LEU A 185 8.78 -3.81 12.18
N LYS A 186 8.27 -3.89 10.94
CA LYS A 186 8.50 -5.03 10.04
C LYS A 186 9.98 -5.23 9.76
N LEU A 187 10.68 -4.16 9.38
CA LEU A 187 12.12 -4.21 9.13
C LEU A 187 12.91 -4.65 10.37
N LEU A 188 12.52 -4.20 11.57
CA LEU A 188 13.16 -4.59 12.83
C LEU A 188 12.91 -6.07 13.16
N VAL A 189 11.68 -6.56 12.97
CA VAL A 189 11.34 -7.99 13.13
C VAL A 189 12.15 -8.83 12.13
N ASP A 190 12.12 -8.50 10.84
CA ASP A 190 12.85 -9.20 9.78
C ASP A 190 14.37 -9.24 10.03
N GLU A 191 14.96 -8.17 10.58
CA GLU A 191 16.39 -8.12 10.89
C GLU A 191 16.73 -9.01 12.09
N GLN A 192 15.89 -9.02 13.13
CA GLN A 192 16.08 -9.87 14.30
C GLN A 192 15.81 -11.34 13.99
N ASP A 193 14.80 -11.67 13.19
CA ASP A 193 14.53 -13.04 12.72
C ASP A 193 15.72 -13.60 11.92
N LYS A 194 16.34 -12.79 11.04
CA LYS A 194 17.60 -13.18 10.34
C LYS A 194 18.76 -13.39 11.31
N LYS A 195 18.88 -12.56 12.35
CA LYS A 195 19.91 -12.72 13.40
C LYS A 195 19.67 -13.98 14.24
N ILE A 196 18.42 -14.31 14.56
CA ILE A 196 18.03 -15.53 15.26
C ILE A 196 18.36 -16.75 14.39
N ALA A 197 17.94 -16.79 13.13
CA ALA A 197 18.23 -17.87 12.20
C ALA A 197 19.75 -18.14 12.09
N SER A 198 20.56 -17.11 11.80
CA SER A 198 22.02 -17.26 11.71
C SER A 198 22.68 -17.71 13.03
N SER A 199 22.11 -17.30 14.18
CA SER A 199 22.56 -17.75 15.50
C SER A 199 22.16 -19.20 15.78
N GLN A 200 20.98 -19.62 15.32
CA GLN A 200 20.45 -20.97 15.44
C GLN A 200 21.20 -21.97 14.55
N ASP A 201 21.59 -21.57 13.33
CA ASP A 201 22.45 -22.36 12.44
C ASP A 201 23.84 -22.57 13.06
N LEU A 202 24.48 -21.49 13.54
CA LEU A 202 25.78 -21.55 14.21
C LEU A 202 25.74 -22.41 15.48
N LEU A 203 24.69 -22.25 16.29
CA LEU A 203 24.45 -23.08 17.47
C LEU A 203 24.29 -24.55 17.09
N SER A 204 23.53 -24.85 16.04
CA SER A 204 23.32 -26.22 15.55
C SER A 204 24.64 -26.86 15.10
N GLN A 205 25.48 -26.12 14.39
CA GLN A 205 26.83 -26.57 14.01
C GLN A 205 27.66 -26.94 15.26
N LYS A 206 27.75 -26.04 16.26
CA LYS A 206 28.48 -26.30 17.50
C LYS A 206 27.93 -27.50 18.29
N VAL A 207 26.60 -27.69 18.30
CA VAL A 207 25.97 -28.86 18.92
C VAL A 207 26.42 -30.15 18.24
N THR A 208 26.49 -30.19 16.90
CA THR A 208 27.01 -31.37 16.18
C THR A 208 28.49 -31.62 16.43
N GLU A 209 29.29 -30.57 16.62
CA GLU A 209 30.72 -30.69 16.96
C GLU A 209 30.92 -31.27 18.37
N VAL A 210 30.20 -30.75 19.37
CA VAL A 210 30.23 -31.28 20.75
C VAL A 210 29.74 -32.73 20.81
N GLU A 211 28.70 -33.08 20.06
CA GLU A 211 28.20 -34.46 19.99
C GLU A 211 29.24 -35.40 19.34
N LYS A 212 29.94 -34.95 18.30
CA LYS A 212 31.07 -35.69 17.71
C LYS A 212 32.20 -35.89 18.72
N LEU A 213 32.59 -34.85 19.46
CA LEU A 213 33.61 -34.94 20.51
C LEU A 213 33.22 -35.96 21.60
N LYS A 214 31.95 -35.97 22.04
CA LYS A 214 31.44 -37.00 22.96
C LYS A 214 31.55 -38.41 22.40
N GLN A 215 31.18 -38.63 21.15
CA GLN A 215 31.28 -39.94 20.50
C GLN A 215 32.74 -40.41 20.37
N ASP A 216 33.67 -39.50 20.05
CA ASP A 216 35.09 -39.83 19.98
C ASP A 216 35.72 -40.04 21.38
N MET A 217 35.23 -39.35 22.42
CA MET A 217 35.59 -39.67 23.81
C MET A 217 35.07 -41.03 24.26
N LEU A 218 33.84 -41.42 23.91
CA LEU A 218 33.28 -42.72 24.27
C LEU A 218 34.12 -43.87 23.70
N LYS A 219 34.52 -43.79 22.42
CA LYS A 219 35.44 -44.77 21.79
C LYS A 219 36.78 -44.84 22.53
N LYS A 220 37.39 -43.70 22.85
CA LYS A 220 38.65 -43.66 23.63
C LYS A 220 38.48 -44.23 25.05
N ASN A 221 37.32 -44.05 25.67
CA ASN A 221 37.02 -44.61 26.98
C ASN A 221 36.94 -46.15 26.90
N GLU A 222 36.27 -46.67 25.86
CA GLU A 222 36.23 -48.11 25.57
C GLU A 222 37.65 -48.68 25.34
N GLU A 223 38.47 -48.03 24.50
CA GLU A 223 39.88 -48.38 24.29
C GLU A 223 40.67 -48.43 25.62
N VAL A 224 40.56 -47.40 26.46
CA VAL A 224 41.21 -47.34 27.78
C VAL A 224 40.74 -48.48 28.69
N THR A 225 39.44 -48.79 28.73
CA THR A 225 38.94 -49.92 29.55
C THR A 225 39.44 -51.27 29.06
N LEU A 226 39.56 -51.46 27.74
CA LEU A 226 40.13 -52.66 27.15
C LEU A 226 41.63 -52.78 27.49
N MET A 227 42.41 -51.72 27.31
CA MET A 227 43.84 -51.70 27.71
C MET A 227 44.03 -51.98 29.20
N ARG A 228 43.20 -51.40 30.10
CA ARG A 228 43.25 -51.71 31.54
C ARG A 228 43.02 -53.20 31.81
N SER A 229 42.07 -53.83 31.11
CA SER A 229 41.79 -55.26 31.27
C SER A 229 42.95 -56.14 30.80
N GLU A 230 43.60 -55.78 29.69
CA GLU A 230 44.80 -56.46 29.19
C GLU A 230 46.00 -56.28 30.12
N ILE A 231 46.24 -55.06 30.60
CA ILE A 231 47.31 -54.73 31.55
C ILE A 231 47.15 -55.59 32.81
N LYS A 232 45.95 -55.62 33.39
CA LYS A 232 45.65 -56.44 34.59
C LYS A 232 45.85 -57.94 34.36
N SER A 233 45.51 -58.44 33.17
CA SER A 233 45.77 -59.84 32.79
C SER A 233 47.28 -60.14 32.66
N LYS A 234 48.03 -59.23 32.03
CA LYS A 234 49.49 -59.34 31.86
C LYS A 234 50.26 -59.17 33.19
N GLU A 235 49.78 -58.31 34.10
CA GLU A 235 50.25 -58.19 35.48
C GLU A 235 50.15 -59.52 36.23
N GLN A 236 48.98 -60.16 36.17
CA GLN A 236 48.74 -61.46 36.82
C GLN A 236 49.65 -62.56 36.26
N LEU A 237 49.77 -62.67 34.92
CA LEU A 237 50.66 -63.63 34.28
C LEU A 237 52.15 -63.39 34.62
N LEU A 238 52.58 -62.13 34.72
CA LEU A 238 53.93 -61.79 35.17
C LEU A 238 54.17 -62.14 36.64
N LEU A 239 53.18 -61.98 37.51
CA LEU A 239 53.27 -62.37 38.91
C LEU A 239 53.43 -63.89 39.04
N GLU A 240 52.63 -64.67 38.31
CA GLU A 240 52.72 -66.14 38.26
C GLU A 240 54.07 -66.62 37.68
N ALA A 241 54.56 -65.99 36.61
CA ALA A 241 55.85 -66.31 36.01
C ALA A 241 57.04 -66.00 36.95
N ASN A 242 56.98 -64.89 37.69
CA ASN A 242 57.98 -64.56 38.71
C ASN A 242 57.98 -65.61 39.85
N GLN A 243 56.82 -65.99 40.37
CA GLN A 243 56.71 -67.02 41.41
C GLN A 243 57.26 -68.38 40.93
N ALA A 244 56.97 -68.77 39.68
CA ALA A 244 57.53 -69.99 39.09
C ALA A 244 59.07 -69.92 38.96
N ALA A 245 59.62 -68.76 38.57
CA ALA A 245 61.07 -68.55 38.51
C ALA A 245 61.73 -68.58 39.90
N GLU A 246 61.10 -68.01 40.94
CA GLU A 246 61.58 -68.11 42.32
C GLU A 246 61.61 -69.56 42.83
N GLN A 247 60.57 -70.35 42.52
CA GLN A 247 60.52 -71.78 42.86
C GLN A 247 61.60 -72.60 42.12
N GLN A 248 61.81 -72.33 40.83
CA GLN A 248 62.89 -72.96 40.07
C GLN A 248 64.28 -72.55 40.61
N GLU A 249 64.47 -71.30 41.02
CA GLU A 249 65.72 -70.87 41.64
C GLU A 249 65.96 -71.58 42.98
N ALA A 250 64.92 -71.73 43.82
CA ALA A 250 65.02 -72.44 45.09
C ALA A 250 65.42 -73.92 44.90
N THR A 251 64.78 -74.63 43.97
CA THR A 251 65.14 -76.03 43.66
C THR A 251 66.54 -76.16 43.06
N ILE A 252 66.97 -75.22 42.20
CA ILE A 252 68.35 -75.15 41.70
C ILE A 252 69.36 -74.90 42.83
N LYS A 253 69.05 -74.03 43.81
CA LYS A 253 69.88 -73.80 45.00
C LYS A 253 70.01 -75.06 45.85
N GLU A 254 68.93 -75.82 46.04
CA GLU A 254 68.94 -77.09 46.76
C GLU A 254 69.78 -78.16 46.02
N LEU A 255 69.55 -78.36 44.72
CA LEU A 255 70.32 -79.29 43.89
C LEU A 255 71.83 -78.97 43.86
N ARG A 256 72.20 -77.68 43.82
CA ARG A 256 73.60 -77.24 43.99
C ARG A 256 74.19 -77.66 45.33
N SER A 257 73.42 -77.53 46.42
CA SER A 257 73.86 -77.93 47.76
C SER A 257 74.06 -79.44 47.88
N GLU A 258 73.18 -80.23 47.25
CA GLU A 258 73.23 -81.68 47.25
C GLU A 258 74.41 -82.22 46.43
N ILE A 259 74.64 -81.70 45.22
CA ILE A 259 75.82 -82.04 44.41
C ILE A 259 77.11 -81.71 45.18
N LYS A 260 77.15 -80.58 45.91
CA LYS A 260 78.29 -80.20 46.75
C LYS A 260 78.51 -81.15 47.93
N ARG A 261 77.44 -81.64 48.58
CA ARG A 261 77.54 -82.70 49.61
C ARG A 261 78.16 -83.97 49.04
N LYS A 262 77.59 -84.48 47.95
CA LYS A 262 78.09 -85.70 47.29
C LYS A 262 79.55 -85.56 46.82
N GLU A 263 79.96 -84.39 46.34
CA GLU A 263 81.35 -84.13 45.92
C GLU A 263 82.35 -84.15 47.10
N ILE A 264 81.94 -83.68 48.29
CA ILE A 264 82.73 -83.79 49.53
C ILE A 264 82.84 -85.25 49.98
N ASP A 265 81.73 -85.99 49.99
CA ASP A 265 81.72 -87.39 50.44
C ASP A 265 82.45 -88.32 49.46
N PHE A 266 82.34 -88.06 48.15
CA PHE A 266 83.18 -88.66 47.12
C PHE A 266 84.67 -88.39 47.38
N SER A 267 85.03 -87.14 47.71
CA SER A 267 86.44 -86.78 47.98
C SER A 267 87.00 -87.55 49.19
N ARG A 268 86.25 -87.60 50.30
CA ARG A 268 86.59 -88.41 51.50
C ARG A 268 86.75 -89.89 51.18
N SER A 269 85.82 -90.45 50.40
CA SER A 269 85.86 -91.86 49.97
C SER A 269 87.09 -92.15 49.10
N ASN A 270 87.45 -91.24 48.19
CA ASN A 270 88.63 -91.37 47.33
C ASN A 270 89.94 -91.25 48.13
N GLU A 271 90.00 -90.37 49.13
CA GLU A 271 91.12 -90.29 50.08
C GLU A 271 91.29 -91.59 50.87
N LEU A 272 90.19 -92.15 51.40
CA LEU A 272 90.21 -93.45 52.09
C LEU A 272 90.65 -94.59 51.16
N ARG A 273 90.16 -94.63 49.91
CA ARG A 273 90.59 -95.59 48.88
C ARG A 273 92.09 -95.48 48.61
N LYS A 274 92.61 -94.26 48.40
CA LYS A 274 94.06 -94.01 48.19
C LYS A 274 94.90 -94.43 49.40
N ALA A 275 94.41 -94.18 50.62
CA ALA A 275 95.10 -94.62 51.84
C ALA A 275 95.13 -96.15 51.96
N ASN A 276 94.04 -96.84 51.59
CA ASN A 276 93.99 -98.30 51.54
C ASN A 276 94.87 -98.88 50.43
N GLU A 277 94.91 -98.25 49.25
CA GLU A 277 95.81 -98.58 48.13
C GLU A 277 97.30 -98.44 48.53
N GLN A 278 97.65 -97.40 49.29
CA GLN A 278 98.99 -97.25 49.87
C GLN A 278 99.30 -98.31 50.94
N LYS A 279 98.36 -98.61 51.85
CA LYS A 279 98.53 -99.69 52.85
C LYS A 279 98.72 -101.04 52.18
N LEU A 280 97.92 -101.35 51.16
CA LEU A 280 98.06 -102.56 50.33
C LEU A 280 99.47 -102.61 49.75
N LYS A 281 99.93 -101.53 49.09
CA LYS A 281 101.26 -101.47 48.46
C LYS A 281 102.42 -101.68 49.46
N ILE A 282 102.35 -101.07 50.65
CA ILE A 282 103.35 -101.27 51.72
C ILE A 282 103.35 -102.73 52.18
N ALA A 283 102.16 -103.27 52.41
CA ALA A 283 102.03 -104.61 52.96
C ALA A 283 102.30 -105.71 51.89
N GLU A 284 102.12 -105.42 50.60
CA GLU A 284 102.57 -106.24 49.47
C GLU A 284 104.10 -106.32 49.41
N GLN A 285 104.79 -105.18 49.57
CA GLN A 285 106.26 -105.14 49.65
C GLN A 285 106.80 -105.93 50.85
N GLU A 286 106.13 -105.83 52.00
CA GLU A 286 106.47 -106.62 53.19
C GLU A 286 106.20 -108.11 52.99
N LEU A 287 105.11 -108.49 52.32
CA LEU A 287 104.84 -109.88 51.93
C LEU A 287 105.91 -110.42 50.98
N GLU A 288 106.35 -109.63 50.01
CA GLU A 288 107.40 -110.00 49.07
C GLU A 288 108.74 -110.20 49.79
N ARG A 289 109.07 -109.32 50.76
CA ARG A 289 110.21 -109.49 51.68
C ARG A 289 110.11 -110.78 52.50
N GLN A 290 108.94 -111.09 53.06
CA GLN A 290 108.71 -112.31 53.85
C GLN A 290 108.78 -113.58 52.98
N ASN A 291 108.24 -113.56 51.76
CA ASN A 291 108.34 -114.65 50.79
C ASN A 291 109.81 -114.92 50.40
N MET A 292 110.61 -113.88 50.16
CA MET A 292 112.05 -114.01 49.92
C MET A 292 112.79 -114.56 51.16
N GLY A 293 112.41 -114.11 52.36
CA GLY A 293 112.93 -114.66 53.63
C GLY A 293 112.59 -116.13 53.85
N TRP A 294 111.36 -116.56 53.54
CA TRP A 294 110.94 -117.96 53.61
C TRP A 294 111.68 -118.83 52.58
N LEU A 295 111.91 -118.32 51.36
CA LEU A 295 112.74 -119.01 50.36
C LEU A 295 114.19 -119.19 50.82
N ALA A 296 114.77 -118.18 51.49
CA ALA A 296 116.10 -118.29 52.10
C ALA A 296 116.11 -119.32 53.25
N ALA A 297 115.18 -119.23 54.20
CA ALA A 297 115.06 -120.19 55.30
C ALA A 297 114.78 -121.63 54.82
N GLN A 298 114.03 -121.81 53.73
CA GLN A 298 113.84 -123.11 53.09
C GLN A 298 115.13 -123.66 52.48
N LYS A 299 115.99 -122.79 51.92
CA LYS A 299 117.31 -123.15 51.40
C LYS A 299 118.26 -123.53 52.53
N GLU A 300 118.33 -122.72 53.58
CA GLU A 300 119.12 -123.00 54.78
C GLU A 300 118.67 -124.30 55.45
N LEU A 301 117.36 -124.57 55.56
CA LEU A 301 116.86 -125.84 56.09
C LEU A 301 117.28 -127.05 55.24
N LYS A 302 117.41 -126.90 53.91
CA LYS A 302 117.95 -127.95 53.03
C LYS A 302 119.44 -128.16 53.25
N GLU A 303 120.22 -127.09 53.41
CA GLU A 303 121.66 -127.14 53.69
C GLU A 303 121.94 -127.73 55.09
N VAL A 304 121.18 -127.33 56.10
CA VAL A 304 121.24 -127.85 57.46
C VAL A 304 120.74 -129.30 57.54
N ALA A 305 119.74 -129.70 56.75
CA ALA A 305 119.36 -131.12 56.61
C ALA A 305 120.45 -131.96 55.91
N GLN A 306 121.21 -131.39 54.97
CA GLN A 306 122.36 -132.06 54.35
C GLN A 306 123.58 -132.16 55.30
N LEU A 307 123.73 -131.21 56.23
CA LEU A 307 124.76 -131.26 57.27
C LEU A 307 124.39 -132.24 58.40
N ALA A 308 123.13 -132.27 58.84
CA ALA A 308 122.66 -133.19 59.88
C ALA A 308 122.66 -134.67 59.46
N CYS A 309 122.76 -134.98 58.17
CA CYS A 309 123.02 -136.34 57.67
C CYS A 309 124.48 -136.81 57.86
N LYS A 310 125.36 -136.03 58.52
CA LYS A 310 126.79 -136.35 58.69
C LYS A 310 127.29 -136.51 60.13
N ASP A 311 126.50 -136.18 61.15
CA ASP A 311 126.83 -136.41 62.57
C ASP A 311 125.89 -137.45 63.19
N MET A 312 126.45 -138.51 63.77
CA MET A 312 125.73 -139.77 64.05
C MET A 312 125.36 -140.06 65.52
N ASP A 313 125.63 -139.17 66.47
CA ASP A 313 125.39 -139.42 67.92
C ASP A 313 124.57 -138.33 68.64
N GLY A 314 123.55 -137.78 67.97
CA GLY A 314 122.60 -136.80 68.54
C GLY A 314 121.18 -136.85 67.95
N ILE A 315 120.81 -137.99 67.35
CA ILE A 315 119.79 -138.02 66.29
C ILE A 315 118.32 -138.01 66.78
N LYS A 316 118.03 -138.36 68.05
CA LYS A 316 116.63 -138.49 68.50
C LYS A 316 115.96 -137.14 68.78
N ASP A 317 116.68 -136.18 69.35
CA ASP A 317 116.18 -134.84 69.66
C ASP A 317 116.32 -133.88 68.46
N THR A 318 117.37 -134.03 67.65
CA THR A 318 117.52 -133.25 66.41
C THR A 318 116.47 -133.62 65.36
N VAL A 319 116.09 -134.88 65.20
CA VAL A 319 115.05 -135.29 64.22
C VAL A 319 113.64 -134.87 64.65
N SER A 320 113.34 -134.82 65.95
CA SER A 320 112.08 -134.25 66.43
C SER A 320 112.05 -132.73 66.18
N ASP A 321 113.18 -132.04 66.35
CA ASP A 321 113.32 -130.63 66.01
C ASP A 321 113.26 -130.33 64.51
N PHE A 322 113.87 -131.14 63.64
CA PHE A 322 113.69 -131.01 62.18
C PHE A 322 112.24 -131.20 61.75
N LYS A 323 111.51 -132.12 62.39
CA LYS A 323 110.06 -132.29 62.15
C LYS A 323 109.28 -131.07 62.65
N ARG A 324 109.60 -130.55 63.83
CA ARG A 324 109.01 -129.32 64.41
C ARG A 324 109.24 -128.11 63.51
N VAL A 325 110.46 -127.89 63.03
CA VAL A 325 110.83 -126.80 62.11
C VAL A 325 110.19 -126.99 60.73
N ARG A 326 110.08 -128.23 60.20
CA ARG A 326 109.39 -128.49 58.93
C ARG A 326 107.89 -128.21 59.03
N SER A 327 107.23 -128.64 60.10
CA SER A 327 105.82 -128.31 60.37
C SER A 327 105.60 -126.80 60.53
N LEU A 328 106.53 -126.09 61.18
CA LEU A 328 106.53 -124.61 61.22
C LEU A 328 106.70 -124.00 59.83
N LEU A 329 107.60 -124.54 58.99
CA LEU A 329 107.85 -124.01 57.65
C LEU A 329 106.66 -124.23 56.70
N ASP A 330 105.92 -125.33 56.86
CA ASP A 330 104.66 -125.61 56.17
C ASP A 330 103.49 -124.77 56.71
N ALA A 331 103.46 -124.47 58.02
CA ALA A 331 102.52 -123.52 58.61
C ALA A 331 102.75 -122.11 58.06
N VAL A 332 103.99 -121.61 58.10
CA VAL A 332 104.38 -120.32 57.50
C VAL A 332 104.10 -120.29 55.99
N ARG A 333 104.30 -121.39 55.26
CA ARG A 333 103.90 -121.47 53.84
C ARG A 333 102.39 -121.34 53.66
N SER A 334 101.61 -121.96 54.52
CA SER A 334 100.14 -121.91 54.49
C SER A 334 99.63 -120.51 54.86
N GLU A 335 100.23 -119.86 55.86
CA GLU A 335 99.99 -118.47 56.23
C GLU A 335 100.40 -117.49 55.11
N LEU A 336 101.52 -117.74 54.43
CA LEU A 336 102.01 -116.93 53.31
C LEU A 336 101.08 -117.06 52.08
N ILE A 337 100.56 -118.25 51.81
CA ILE A 337 99.55 -118.49 50.75
C ILE A 337 98.23 -117.82 51.14
N ALA A 338 97.72 -118.04 52.35
CA ALA A 338 96.49 -117.40 52.83
C ALA A 338 96.59 -115.87 52.86
N SER A 339 97.76 -115.33 53.20
CA SER A 339 98.07 -113.91 53.11
C SER A 339 98.04 -113.45 51.64
N LYS A 340 98.78 -114.09 50.73
CA LYS A 340 98.76 -113.78 49.29
C LYS A 340 97.34 -113.83 48.69
N GLU A 341 96.51 -114.77 49.13
CA GLU A 341 95.10 -114.86 48.74
C GLU A 341 94.28 -113.68 49.30
N ALA A 342 94.43 -113.35 50.60
CA ALA A 342 93.82 -112.18 51.23
C ALA A 342 94.22 -110.85 50.56
N PHE A 343 95.49 -110.72 50.15
CA PHE A 343 95.98 -109.57 49.37
C PHE A 343 95.37 -109.51 47.98
N SER A 344 95.25 -110.64 47.27
CA SER A 344 94.59 -110.64 45.95
C SER A 344 93.10 -110.29 46.05
N SER A 345 92.43 -110.71 47.12
CA SER A 345 91.07 -110.30 47.48
C SER A 345 90.99 -108.79 47.78
N SER A 346 91.90 -108.25 48.61
CA SER A 346 91.93 -106.82 48.95
C SER A 346 92.28 -105.93 47.76
N ARG A 347 93.20 -106.35 46.88
CA ARG A 347 93.51 -105.68 45.62
C ARG A 347 92.28 -105.61 44.71
N LYS A 348 91.58 -106.74 44.54
CA LYS A 348 90.32 -106.78 43.78
C LYS A 348 89.24 -105.88 44.39
N GLN A 349 89.13 -105.84 45.72
CA GLN A 349 88.21 -104.94 46.41
C GLN A 349 88.52 -103.46 46.15
N ILE A 350 89.79 -103.07 46.07
CA ILE A 350 90.22 -101.70 45.74
C ILE A 350 89.96 -101.37 44.24
N GLU A 351 90.14 -102.34 43.34
CA GLU A 351 89.80 -102.24 41.92
C GLU A 351 88.28 -102.05 41.71
N ASP A 352 87.46 -102.90 42.35
CA ASP A 352 85.99 -102.82 42.32
C ASP A 352 85.50 -101.48 42.90
N GLN A 353 86.13 -100.99 43.99
CA GLN A 353 85.91 -99.65 44.52
C GLN A 353 86.31 -98.55 43.52
N ALA A 354 87.42 -98.69 42.81
CA ALA A 354 87.84 -97.71 41.80
C ALA A 354 86.84 -97.61 40.63
N VAL A 355 86.31 -98.74 40.15
CA VAL A 355 85.25 -98.79 39.12
C VAL A 355 83.95 -98.16 39.63
N GLN A 356 83.55 -98.44 40.88
CA GLN A 356 82.39 -97.81 41.50
C GLN A 356 82.56 -96.28 41.61
N MET A 357 83.75 -95.82 41.99
CA MET A 357 84.07 -94.39 42.09
C MET A 357 84.10 -93.73 40.70
N GLN A 358 84.64 -94.38 39.66
CA GLN A 358 84.59 -93.92 38.28
C GLN A 358 83.14 -93.66 37.82
N LYS A 359 82.22 -94.57 38.16
CA LYS A 359 80.79 -94.42 37.89
C LYS A 359 80.16 -93.24 38.64
N GLN A 360 80.52 -93.03 39.91
CA GLN A 360 80.06 -91.87 40.69
C GLN A 360 80.56 -90.54 40.12
N VAL A 361 81.81 -90.47 39.62
CA VAL A 361 82.32 -89.27 38.91
C VAL A 361 81.48 -88.96 37.68
N GLN A 362 81.17 -89.98 36.87
CA GLN A 362 80.35 -89.79 35.67
C GLN A 362 78.93 -89.31 36.03
N GLU A 363 78.30 -89.91 37.05
CA GLU A 363 76.97 -89.48 37.54
C GLU A 363 76.99 -88.03 38.05
N LEU A 364 77.99 -87.64 38.85
CA LEU A 364 78.16 -86.26 39.33
C LEU A 364 78.42 -85.27 38.18
N SER A 365 79.16 -85.68 37.16
CA SER A 365 79.40 -84.85 35.97
C SER A 365 78.13 -84.63 35.14
N GLY A 366 77.28 -85.65 35.02
CA GLY A 366 75.96 -85.56 34.39
C GLY A 366 75.00 -84.67 35.19
N GLN A 367 74.97 -84.83 36.52
CA GLN A 367 74.19 -83.97 37.42
C GLN A 367 74.64 -82.51 37.33
N ARG A 368 75.96 -82.23 37.21
CA ARG A 368 76.50 -80.88 36.95
C ARG A 368 76.06 -80.30 35.61
N LEU A 369 76.13 -81.09 34.52
CA LEU A 369 75.71 -80.65 33.19
C LEU A 369 74.22 -80.30 33.16
N LEU A 370 73.37 -81.16 33.73
CA LEU A 370 71.93 -80.94 33.82
C LEU A 370 71.59 -79.72 34.69
N LEU A 371 72.29 -79.54 35.82
CA LEU A 371 72.15 -78.34 36.65
C LEU A 371 72.56 -77.06 35.90
N SER A 372 73.58 -77.14 35.04
CA SER A 372 74.03 -76.02 34.22
C SER A 372 72.99 -75.65 33.15
N SER A 373 72.30 -76.61 32.53
CA SER A 373 71.23 -76.32 31.58
C SER A 373 69.98 -75.77 32.27
N PHE A 374 69.60 -76.29 33.45
CA PHE A 374 68.53 -75.69 34.25
C PHE A 374 68.83 -74.24 34.66
N ASN A 375 70.08 -73.94 35.01
CA ASN A 375 70.55 -72.56 35.23
C ASN A 375 70.37 -71.66 34.01
N GLN A 376 70.79 -72.12 32.83
CA GLN A 376 70.68 -71.34 31.59
C GLN A 376 69.22 -71.08 31.22
N ASN A 377 68.34 -72.07 31.40
CA ASN A 377 66.91 -71.92 31.18
C ASN A 377 66.27 -70.93 32.18
N LEU A 378 66.69 -70.95 33.45
CA LEU A 378 66.24 -69.98 34.47
C LEU A 378 66.64 -68.54 34.09
N GLU A 379 67.89 -68.32 33.68
CA GLU A 379 68.36 -66.99 33.26
C GLU A 379 67.68 -66.51 31.98
N ALA A 380 67.41 -67.40 31.01
CA ALA A 380 66.62 -67.07 29.83
C ALA A 380 65.18 -66.66 30.20
N ALA A 381 64.51 -67.42 31.06
CA ALA A 381 63.16 -67.08 31.56
C ALA A 381 63.13 -65.75 32.32
N ARG A 382 64.16 -65.46 33.14
CA ARG A 382 64.31 -64.16 33.83
C ARG A 382 64.44 -63.00 32.85
N LEU A 383 65.22 -63.14 31.78
CA LEU A 383 65.34 -62.12 30.74
C LEU A 383 64.02 -61.91 29.98
N GLU A 384 63.27 -62.97 29.71
CA GLU A 384 61.94 -62.87 29.09
C GLU A 384 60.93 -62.16 30.01
N ILE A 385 60.87 -62.55 31.29
CA ILE A 385 60.05 -61.88 32.32
C ILE A 385 60.42 -60.39 32.41
N GLN A 386 61.72 -60.04 32.41
CA GLN A 386 62.17 -58.65 32.44
C GLN A 386 61.79 -57.88 31.16
N GLY A 387 61.82 -58.54 30.00
CA GLY A 387 61.33 -57.97 28.73
C GLY A 387 59.83 -57.68 28.79
N LYS A 388 59.03 -58.65 29.23
CA LYS A 388 57.57 -58.52 29.37
C LYS A 388 57.17 -57.49 30.43
N ALA A 389 57.92 -57.36 31.52
CA ALA A 389 57.71 -56.28 32.50
C ALA A 389 57.95 -54.89 31.90
N LYS A 390 58.94 -54.72 31.01
CA LYS A 390 59.16 -53.45 30.29
C LYS A 390 58.03 -53.16 29.28
N GLU A 391 57.57 -54.17 28.54
CA GLU A 391 56.40 -54.05 27.65
C GLU A 391 55.14 -53.63 28.42
N LEU A 392 54.90 -54.23 29.60
CA LEU A 392 53.78 -53.90 30.47
C LEU A 392 53.86 -52.45 30.98
N ASN A 393 55.02 -52.02 31.50
CA ASN A 393 55.21 -50.64 31.99
C ASN A 393 54.99 -49.60 30.87
N ALA A 394 55.39 -49.92 29.64
CA ALA A 394 55.13 -49.06 28.48
C ALA A 394 53.63 -48.98 28.13
N ALA A 395 52.92 -50.11 28.17
CA ALA A 395 51.46 -50.16 27.98
C ALA A 395 50.72 -49.38 29.08
N GLN A 396 51.13 -49.52 30.34
CA GLN A 396 50.58 -48.78 31.48
C GLN A 396 50.80 -47.26 31.33
N SER A 397 52.00 -46.85 30.93
CA SER A 397 52.31 -45.44 30.67
C SER A 397 51.40 -44.85 29.58
N ARG A 398 51.21 -45.57 28.46
CA ARG A 398 50.27 -45.18 27.39
C ARG A 398 48.81 -45.15 27.85
N CYS A 399 48.40 -46.06 28.72
CA CYS A 399 47.06 -46.08 29.30
C CYS A 399 46.80 -44.81 30.13
N HIS A 400 47.75 -44.44 31.01
CA HIS A 400 47.66 -43.21 31.81
C HIS A 400 47.72 -41.93 30.96
N GLU A 401 48.50 -41.91 29.87
CA GLU A 401 48.52 -40.79 28.92
C GLU A 401 47.14 -40.60 28.26
N LEU A 402 46.52 -41.69 27.79
CA LEU A 402 45.19 -41.64 27.19
C LEU A 402 44.10 -41.28 28.20
N GLU A 403 44.20 -41.73 29.46
CA GLU A 403 43.33 -41.30 30.56
C GLU A 403 43.43 -39.80 30.82
N SER A 404 44.65 -39.24 30.82
CA SER A 404 44.88 -37.81 31.01
C SER A 404 44.31 -36.98 29.85
N LEU A 405 44.52 -37.43 28.61
CA LEU A 405 43.93 -36.80 27.43
C LEU A 405 42.40 -36.88 27.44
N LEU A 406 41.82 -37.99 27.89
CA LEU A 406 40.37 -38.16 28.00
C LEU A 406 39.77 -37.22 29.06
N LEU A 407 40.46 -37.01 30.18
CA LEU A 407 40.05 -36.02 31.19
C LEU A 407 40.06 -34.59 30.62
N GLN A 408 41.10 -34.22 29.88
CA GLN A 408 41.19 -32.89 29.23
C GLN A 408 40.11 -32.69 28.15
N GLU A 409 39.84 -33.71 27.33
CA GLU A 409 38.73 -33.65 26.36
C GLU A 409 37.36 -33.55 27.06
N LYS A 410 37.20 -34.20 28.22
CA LYS A 410 35.97 -34.11 29.01
C LYS A 410 35.76 -32.70 29.56
N GLU A 411 36.80 -32.08 30.14
CA GLU A 411 36.76 -30.69 30.60
C GLU A 411 36.44 -29.72 29.45
N LYS A 412 36.99 -29.94 28.25
CA LYS A 412 36.64 -29.16 27.04
C LYS A 412 35.16 -29.34 26.68
N VAL A 413 34.65 -30.57 26.62
CA VAL A 413 33.24 -30.85 26.31
C VAL A 413 32.32 -30.17 27.33
N GLU A 414 32.58 -30.31 28.63
CA GLU A 414 31.80 -29.63 29.69
C GLU A 414 31.84 -28.10 29.54
N SER A 415 33.00 -27.52 29.19
CA SER A 415 33.12 -26.08 28.93
C SER A 415 32.34 -25.61 27.69
N LEU A 416 32.33 -26.42 26.62
CA LEU A 416 31.58 -26.12 25.39
C LEU A 416 30.07 -26.28 25.62
N GLU A 417 29.65 -27.28 26.40
CA GLU A 417 28.25 -27.42 26.82
C GLU A 417 27.77 -26.22 27.63
N ALA A 418 28.59 -25.70 28.55
CA ALA A 418 28.29 -24.50 29.33
C ALA A 418 28.28 -23.19 28.50
N VAL A 419 28.90 -23.18 27.32
CA VAL A 419 28.76 -22.10 26.33
C VAL A 419 27.49 -22.30 25.51
N LEU A 420 27.21 -23.53 25.07
CA LEU A 420 25.98 -23.88 24.32
C LEU A 420 24.70 -23.61 25.11
N THR A 421 24.69 -23.81 26.43
CA THR A 421 23.52 -23.45 27.27
C THR A 421 23.29 -21.94 27.30
N LYS A 422 24.35 -21.14 27.51
CA LYS A 422 24.26 -19.67 27.48
C LYS A 422 23.85 -19.12 26.12
N GLU A 423 24.36 -19.71 25.03
CA GLU A 423 23.96 -19.34 23.68
C GLU A 423 22.49 -19.70 23.39
N ARG A 424 21.99 -20.82 23.92
CA ARG A 424 20.55 -21.18 23.89
C ARG A 424 19.69 -20.19 24.70
N GLU A 425 20.08 -19.86 25.92
CA GLU A 425 19.38 -18.89 26.78
C GLU A 425 19.30 -17.50 26.11
N SER A 426 20.41 -17.02 25.53
CA SER A 426 20.43 -15.75 24.80
C SER A 426 19.63 -15.78 23.49
N LEU A 427 19.58 -16.93 22.81
CA LEU A 427 18.71 -17.13 21.65
C LEU A 427 17.24 -17.08 22.05
N GLU A 428 16.87 -17.77 23.14
CA GLU A 428 15.50 -17.80 23.68
C GLU A 428 15.03 -16.40 24.13
N GLU A 429 15.92 -15.60 24.75
CA GLU A 429 15.65 -14.20 25.09
C GLU A 429 15.34 -13.35 23.86
N LYS A 430 16.16 -13.46 22.79
CA LYS A 430 15.92 -12.75 21.52
C LYS A 430 14.65 -13.21 20.82
N THR A 431 14.34 -14.50 20.82
CA THR A 431 13.07 -15.01 20.29
C THR A 431 11.87 -14.41 21.04
N LYS A 432 11.94 -14.29 22.37
CA LYS A 432 10.91 -13.60 23.17
C LYS A 432 10.81 -12.10 22.85
N GLU A 433 11.94 -11.43 22.61
CA GLU A 433 11.94 -10.03 22.15
C GLU A 433 11.21 -9.90 20.80
N VAL A 434 11.52 -10.77 19.83
CA VAL A 434 10.85 -10.77 18.52
C VAL A 434 9.37 -11.10 18.63
N GLU A 435 8.97 -12.06 19.46
CA GLU A 435 7.55 -12.31 19.72
C GLU A 435 6.81 -11.07 20.26
N LEU A 436 7.46 -10.27 21.12
CA LEU A 436 6.89 -9.02 21.62
C LEU A 436 6.80 -7.95 20.52
N LEU A 437 7.82 -7.84 19.66
CA LEU A 437 7.80 -6.95 18.49
C LEU A 437 6.73 -7.36 17.48
N GLN A 438 6.55 -8.65 17.21
CA GLN A 438 5.48 -9.19 16.35
C GLN A 438 4.08 -8.92 16.95
N LYS A 439 3.89 -9.07 18.27
CA LYS A 439 2.64 -8.70 18.95
C LYS A 439 2.36 -7.19 18.83
N ALA A 440 3.38 -6.35 18.99
CA ALA A 440 3.27 -4.90 18.81
C ALA A 440 2.97 -4.50 17.35
N LEU A 441 3.58 -5.20 16.38
CA LEU A 441 3.31 -5.03 14.95
C LEU A 441 1.84 -5.36 14.61
N VAL A 442 1.34 -6.53 15.03
CA VAL A 442 -0.08 -6.91 14.84
C VAL A 442 -1.03 -5.91 15.51
N GLN A 443 -0.69 -5.39 16.69
CA GLN A 443 -1.48 -4.31 17.30
C GLN A 443 -1.50 -3.06 16.41
N LYS A 444 -0.34 -2.64 15.89
CA LYS A 444 -0.25 -1.46 15.01
C LYS A 444 -0.97 -1.63 13.69
N GLU A 445 -0.94 -2.82 13.09
CA GLU A 445 -1.70 -3.13 11.88
C GLU A 445 -3.21 -3.08 12.12
N ASN A 446 -3.69 -3.53 13.29
CA ASN A 446 -5.10 -3.37 13.69
C ASN A 446 -5.48 -1.90 13.92
N GLU A 447 -4.62 -1.10 14.58
CA GLU A 447 -4.79 0.35 14.74
C GLU A 447 -4.85 1.07 13.38
N HIS A 448 -4.01 0.66 12.42
CA HIS A 448 -4.00 1.17 11.05
C HIS A 448 -5.26 0.77 10.27
N SER A 449 -5.71 -0.49 10.36
CA SER A 449 -6.98 -0.93 9.75
C SER A 449 -8.18 -0.11 10.24
N ASN A 450 -8.24 0.18 11.55
CA ASN A 450 -9.26 1.03 12.13
C ASN A 450 -9.14 2.49 11.68
N SER A 451 -7.92 3.01 11.55
CA SER A 451 -7.65 4.37 11.07
C SER A 451 -7.98 4.53 9.57
N LEU A 452 -7.79 3.48 8.77
CA LEU A 452 -8.17 3.44 7.35
C LEU A 452 -9.68 3.48 7.17
N LYS A 453 -10.44 2.69 7.94
CA LYS A 453 -11.92 2.78 7.98
C LYS A 453 -12.41 4.17 8.42
N LEU A 454 -11.72 4.81 9.37
CA LEU A 454 -12.03 6.18 9.77
C LEU A 454 -11.80 7.19 8.64
N VAL A 455 -10.74 7.03 7.85
CA VAL A 455 -10.49 7.84 6.65
C VAL A 455 -11.59 7.64 5.61
N GLU A 456 -11.99 6.39 5.32
CA GLU A 456 -13.09 6.06 4.40
C GLU A 456 -14.43 6.70 4.82
N ILE A 457 -14.76 6.67 6.12
CA ILE A 457 -15.93 7.36 6.68
C ILE A 457 -15.80 8.89 6.48
N LYS A 458 -14.62 9.47 6.70
CA LYS A 458 -14.41 10.92 6.49
C LYS A 458 -14.41 11.33 5.02
N GLU A 459 -14.03 10.44 4.10
CA GLU A 459 -14.13 10.66 2.66
C GLU A 459 -15.59 10.65 2.18
N SER A 460 -16.41 9.72 2.70
CA SER A 460 -17.84 9.67 2.37
C SER A 460 -18.63 10.85 2.97
N GLU A 461 -18.38 11.21 4.23
CA GLU A 461 -18.95 12.44 4.84
C GLU A 461 -18.53 13.72 4.07
N LEU A 462 -17.29 13.79 3.58
CA LEU A 462 -16.83 14.91 2.74
C LEU A 462 -17.52 14.94 1.37
N LEU A 463 -17.76 13.77 0.76
CA LEU A 463 -18.45 13.66 -0.51
C LEU A 463 -19.92 14.12 -0.38
N GLU A 464 -20.59 13.76 0.72
CA GLU A 464 -21.92 14.28 1.05
C GLU A 464 -21.92 15.81 1.21
N ALA A 465 -20.98 16.37 1.97
CA ALA A 465 -20.85 17.82 2.15
C ALA A 465 -20.57 18.57 0.84
N ARG A 466 -19.80 17.98 -0.08
CA ARG A 466 -19.56 18.52 -1.44
C ARG A 466 -20.82 18.49 -2.30
N ASN A 467 -21.63 17.44 -2.19
CA ASN A 467 -22.92 17.37 -2.87
C ASN A 467 -23.90 18.43 -2.31
N GLU A 468 -23.98 18.63 -0.98
CA GLU A 468 -24.76 19.72 -0.38
C GLU A 468 -24.34 21.09 -0.94
N VAL A 469 -23.04 21.35 -1.07
CA VAL A 469 -22.52 22.59 -1.66
C VAL A 469 -22.88 22.73 -3.14
N GLN A 470 -22.75 21.66 -3.94
CA GLN A 470 -23.07 21.68 -5.37
C GLN A 470 -24.58 21.87 -5.62
N ASP A 471 -25.44 21.23 -4.83
CA ASP A 471 -26.90 21.42 -4.83
C ASP A 471 -27.32 22.84 -4.45
N MET A 472 -26.54 23.49 -3.58
CA MET A 472 -26.78 24.88 -3.22
C MET A 472 -26.25 25.85 -4.29
N LYS A 473 -25.18 25.48 -4.99
CA LYS A 473 -24.65 26.24 -6.15
C LYS A 473 -25.63 26.24 -7.32
N SER A 474 -26.19 25.09 -7.71
CA SER A 474 -27.18 25.01 -8.79
C SER A 474 -28.46 25.80 -8.47
N LYS A 475 -28.87 25.82 -7.19
CA LYS A 475 -29.96 26.69 -6.71
C LYS A 475 -29.62 28.18 -6.83
N VAL A 476 -28.37 28.59 -6.58
CA VAL A 476 -27.92 29.97 -6.81
C VAL A 476 -27.96 30.33 -8.30
N GLU A 477 -27.43 29.47 -9.16
CA GLU A 477 -27.46 29.66 -10.62
C GLU A 477 -28.90 29.79 -11.15
N SER A 478 -29.82 28.93 -10.69
CA SER A 478 -31.25 29.02 -11.01
C SER A 478 -31.92 30.31 -10.51
N ILE A 479 -31.62 30.75 -9.28
CA ILE A 479 -32.12 32.03 -8.74
C ILE A 479 -31.56 33.21 -9.54
N GLN A 480 -30.29 33.15 -9.94
CA GLN A 480 -29.64 34.22 -10.72
C GLN A 480 -30.29 34.40 -12.09
N ILE A 481 -30.63 33.30 -12.78
CA ILE A 481 -31.38 33.35 -14.04
C ILE A 481 -32.77 33.98 -13.83
N ALA A 482 -33.52 33.53 -12.81
CA ALA A 482 -34.83 34.09 -12.51
C ALA A 482 -34.79 35.59 -12.12
N VAL A 483 -33.70 36.07 -11.52
CA VAL A 483 -33.48 37.51 -11.28
C VAL A 483 -33.19 38.24 -12.59
N GLN A 484 -32.35 37.70 -13.48
CA GLN A 484 -32.06 38.30 -14.80
C GLN A 484 -33.31 38.39 -15.69
N GLU A 485 -34.18 37.39 -15.65
CA GLU A 485 -35.50 37.42 -16.31
C GLU A 485 -36.35 38.58 -15.76
N LYS A 486 -36.43 38.74 -14.44
CA LYS A 486 -37.19 39.82 -13.80
C LYS A 486 -36.60 41.21 -14.02
N ASP A 487 -35.28 41.34 -14.05
CA ASP A 487 -34.60 42.60 -14.42
C ASP A 487 -34.85 42.96 -15.90
N SER A 488 -35.02 41.95 -16.77
CA SER A 488 -35.38 42.15 -18.19
C SER A 488 -36.83 42.59 -18.36
N GLU A 489 -37.79 41.93 -17.69
CA GLU A 489 -39.20 42.37 -17.62
C GLU A 489 -39.32 43.80 -17.06
N LEU A 490 -38.55 44.12 -16.02
CA LEU A 490 -38.52 45.45 -15.41
C LEU A 490 -37.93 46.50 -16.37
N SER A 491 -36.89 46.14 -17.13
CA SER A 491 -36.31 47.03 -18.16
C SER A 491 -37.27 47.25 -19.33
N GLU A 492 -38.05 46.26 -19.72
CA GLU A 492 -39.07 46.40 -20.76
C GLU A 492 -40.25 47.28 -20.29
N THR A 493 -40.76 47.05 -19.09
CA THR A 493 -41.84 47.88 -18.52
C THR A 493 -41.38 49.33 -18.30
N GLN A 494 -40.12 49.57 -17.93
CA GLN A 494 -39.52 50.91 -17.90
C GLN A 494 -39.48 51.58 -19.29
N ARG A 495 -39.16 50.82 -20.34
CA ARG A 495 -39.16 51.33 -21.72
C ARG A 495 -40.57 51.75 -22.16
N ARG A 496 -41.56 50.87 -21.97
CA ARG A 496 -42.98 51.16 -22.25
C ARG A 496 -43.49 52.37 -21.45
N LEU A 497 -43.07 52.52 -20.19
CA LEU A 497 -43.41 53.69 -19.39
C LEU A 497 -42.77 54.99 -19.93
N ALA A 498 -41.55 54.92 -20.46
CA ALA A 498 -40.89 56.06 -21.10
C ALA A 498 -41.57 56.45 -22.42
N GLU A 499 -42.00 55.48 -23.22
CA GLU A 499 -42.81 55.66 -24.44
C GLU A 499 -44.14 56.38 -24.11
N VAL A 500 -44.94 55.83 -23.19
CA VAL A 500 -46.19 56.45 -22.72
C VAL A 500 -45.96 57.85 -22.13
N ASN A 501 -44.85 58.08 -21.45
CA ASN A 501 -44.52 59.41 -20.94
C ASN A 501 -44.12 60.41 -22.06
N SER A 502 -43.57 59.93 -23.19
CA SER A 502 -43.39 60.76 -24.40
C SER A 502 -44.75 61.13 -25.00
N GLU A 503 -45.63 60.15 -25.20
CA GLU A 503 -47.00 60.37 -25.69
C GLU A 503 -47.75 61.39 -24.82
N VAL A 504 -47.63 61.32 -23.49
CA VAL A 504 -48.22 62.30 -22.56
C VAL A 504 -47.61 63.71 -22.70
N VAL A 505 -46.33 63.83 -23.07
CA VAL A 505 -45.70 65.14 -23.34
C VAL A 505 -46.15 65.68 -24.71
N GLU A 506 -46.24 64.84 -25.73
CA GLU A 506 -46.74 65.19 -27.06
C GLU A 506 -48.21 65.63 -27.01
N LEU A 507 -49.05 64.89 -26.29
CA LEU A 507 -50.46 65.25 -26.06
C LEU A 507 -50.60 66.57 -25.29
N LYS A 508 -49.71 66.88 -24.34
CA LYS A 508 -49.67 68.19 -23.67
C LYS A 508 -49.30 69.31 -24.64
N GLN A 509 -48.27 69.13 -25.46
CA GLN A 509 -47.88 70.14 -26.46
C GLN A 509 -49.00 70.39 -27.49
N LEU A 510 -49.71 69.34 -27.91
CA LEU A 510 -50.86 69.46 -28.81
C LEU A 510 -52.03 70.19 -28.13
N LEU A 511 -52.29 69.90 -26.86
CA LEU A 511 -53.29 70.59 -26.04
C LEU A 511 -52.95 72.07 -25.84
N ASP A 512 -51.71 72.39 -25.46
CA ASP A 512 -51.23 73.77 -25.28
C ASP A 512 -51.37 74.54 -26.61
N SER A 513 -51.00 73.92 -27.75
CA SER A 513 -51.20 74.50 -29.09
C SER A 513 -52.68 74.71 -29.45
N LYS A 514 -53.60 73.89 -28.92
CA LYS A 514 -55.04 74.05 -29.11
C LYS A 514 -55.61 75.14 -28.20
N GLU A 515 -55.09 75.31 -26.99
CA GLU A 515 -55.43 76.43 -26.11
C GLU A 515 -54.97 77.76 -26.73
N ASP A 516 -53.75 77.85 -27.27
CA ASP A 516 -53.26 79.03 -27.99
C ASP A 516 -54.19 79.38 -29.18
N GLN A 517 -54.63 78.38 -29.96
CA GLN A 517 -55.61 78.58 -31.05
C GLN A 517 -56.96 79.09 -30.53
N LEU A 518 -57.44 78.59 -29.38
CA LEU A 518 -58.68 79.05 -28.75
C LEU A 518 -58.57 80.48 -28.22
N VAL A 519 -57.43 80.84 -27.61
CA VAL A 519 -57.14 82.21 -27.15
C VAL A 519 -57.12 83.16 -28.34
N GLN A 520 -56.46 82.80 -29.45
CA GLN A 520 -56.47 83.62 -30.67
C GLN A 520 -57.91 83.85 -31.18
N VAL A 521 -58.69 82.78 -31.36
CA VAL A 521 -60.10 82.90 -31.82
C VAL A 521 -60.94 83.74 -30.84
N ARG A 522 -60.70 83.65 -29.53
CA ARG A 522 -61.38 84.47 -28.52
C ARG A 522 -61.04 85.96 -28.67
N THR A 523 -59.78 86.30 -28.96
CA THR A 523 -59.38 87.70 -29.23
C THR A 523 -59.98 88.24 -30.52
N GLU A 524 -59.94 87.48 -31.62
CA GLU A 524 -60.56 87.88 -32.89
C GLU A 524 -62.09 88.07 -32.77
N LEU A 525 -62.75 87.27 -31.92
CA LEU A 525 -64.17 87.43 -31.60
C LEU A 525 -64.43 88.69 -30.77
N GLN A 526 -63.58 88.98 -29.77
CA GLN A 526 -63.68 90.18 -28.94
C GLN A 526 -63.47 91.47 -29.76
N ASP A 527 -62.53 91.47 -30.71
CA ASP A 527 -62.31 92.61 -31.61
C ASP A 527 -63.52 92.85 -32.52
N LYS A 528 -64.16 91.77 -33.02
CA LYS A 528 -65.42 91.86 -33.78
C LYS A 528 -66.57 92.38 -32.93
N GLU A 529 -66.68 91.96 -31.66
CA GLU A 529 -67.68 92.47 -30.73
C GLU A 529 -67.50 93.96 -30.45
N GLN A 530 -66.27 94.43 -30.23
CA GLN A 530 -65.95 95.85 -30.12
C GLN A 530 -66.31 96.63 -31.40
N HIS A 531 -66.09 96.02 -32.57
CA HIS A 531 -66.50 96.62 -33.85
C HIS A 531 -68.03 96.75 -33.97
N ILE A 532 -68.77 95.71 -33.56
CA ILE A 532 -70.25 95.73 -33.52
C ILE A 532 -70.76 96.82 -32.55
N GLN A 533 -70.21 96.89 -31.33
CA GLN A 533 -70.56 97.94 -30.36
C GLN A 533 -70.25 99.35 -30.92
N THR A 534 -69.15 99.51 -31.65
CA THR A 534 -68.80 100.78 -32.30
C THR A 534 -69.79 101.15 -33.42
N LEU A 535 -70.28 100.16 -34.17
CA LEU A 535 -71.31 100.35 -35.19
C LEU A 535 -72.68 100.68 -34.55
N GLN A 536 -73.06 100.04 -33.45
CA GLN A 536 -74.27 100.35 -32.69
C GLN A 536 -74.23 101.78 -32.14
N ASN A 537 -73.12 102.19 -31.52
CA ASN A 537 -72.96 103.56 -31.01
C ASN A 537 -73.08 104.62 -32.14
N LYS A 538 -72.59 104.31 -33.35
CA LYS A 538 -72.80 105.16 -34.54
C LYS A 538 -74.27 105.18 -34.98
N LEU A 539 -74.95 104.04 -34.96
CA LEU A 539 -76.37 103.92 -35.32
C LEU A 539 -77.26 104.74 -34.38
N ASP A 540 -77.04 104.67 -33.07
CA ASP A 540 -77.78 105.44 -32.07
C ASP A 540 -77.51 106.96 -32.18
N SER A 541 -76.29 107.35 -32.52
CA SER A 541 -75.95 108.75 -32.85
C SER A 541 -76.72 109.25 -34.08
N MET A 542 -76.79 108.45 -35.15
CA MET A 542 -77.64 108.78 -36.31
C MET A 542 -79.12 108.88 -35.94
N LYS A 543 -79.61 107.97 -35.09
CA LYS A 543 -81.00 107.96 -34.61
C LYS A 543 -81.36 109.23 -33.84
N PHE A 544 -80.46 109.70 -32.96
CA PHE A 544 -80.62 110.97 -32.25
C PHE A 544 -80.68 112.17 -33.22
N SER A 545 -79.82 112.21 -34.24
CA SER A 545 -79.86 113.25 -35.28
C SER A 545 -81.16 113.21 -36.11
N CYS A 546 -81.73 112.02 -36.33
CA CYS A 546 -82.99 111.85 -37.05
C CYS A 546 -84.17 112.40 -36.23
N SER A 547 -84.24 112.11 -34.93
CA SER A 547 -85.25 112.70 -34.03
C SER A 547 -85.09 114.21 -33.85
N GLN A 548 -83.87 114.74 -33.94
CA GLN A 548 -83.63 116.19 -34.00
C GLN A 548 -84.17 116.80 -35.29
N ALA A 549 -84.03 116.13 -36.43
CA ALA A 549 -84.60 116.56 -37.71
C ALA A 549 -86.15 116.51 -37.71
N GLU A 550 -86.76 115.47 -37.15
CA GLU A 550 -88.23 115.38 -36.98
C GLU A 550 -88.80 116.58 -36.20
N SER A 551 -88.12 117.00 -35.12
CA SER A 551 -88.54 118.18 -34.34
C SER A 551 -88.50 119.50 -35.13
N VAL A 552 -87.68 119.60 -36.17
CA VAL A 552 -87.64 120.79 -37.06
C VAL A 552 -88.81 120.73 -38.04
N VAL A 553 -89.07 119.56 -38.63
CA VAL A 553 -90.18 119.33 -39.57
C VAL A 553 -91.53 119.60 -38.92
N GLN A 554 -91.74 119.15 -37.68
CA GLN A 554 -93.00 119.35 -36.96
C GLN A 554 -93.32 120.83 -36.70
N LYS A 555 -92.29 121.69 -36.62
CA LYS A 555 -92.45 123.15 -36.44
C LYS A 555 -92.75 123.91 -37.73
N ILE A 556 -92.48 123.30 -38.89
CA ILE A 556 -92.86 123.81 -40.22
C ILE A 556 -94.34 123.50 -40.52
N ALA A 557 -94.84 122.36 -40.04
CA ALA A 557 -96.24 121.96 -40.23
C ALA A 557 -97.26 122.92 -39.56
N GLU A 558 -96.91 123.52 -38.42
CA GLU A 558 -97.83 124.34 -37.62
C GLU A 558 -98.10 125.74 -38.21
N LEU A 559 -97.17 126.29 -39.01
CA LEU A 559 -97.29 127.62 -39.62
C LEU A 559 -97.93 127.62 -41.02
N THR A 560 -98.12 126.45 -41.63
CA THR A 560 -98.57 126.31 -43.03
C THR A 560 -100.11 126.25 -43.17
N GLY A 561 -100.85 126.44 -42.08
CA GLY A 561 -102.30 126.21 -42.02
C GLY A 561 -103.23 127.34 -42.49
N ASN A 562 -102.75 128.51 -42.94
CA ASN A 562 -103.61 129.70 -43.08
C ASN A 562 -103.40 130.61 -44.31
N LEU A 563 -102.65 130.22 -45.35
CA LEU A 563 -102.58 131.04 -46.58
C LEU A 563 -102.41 130.28 -47.90
N ALA A 564 -103.55 130.12 -48.57
CA ALA A 564 -103.79 130.14 -50.02
C ALA A 564 -103.06 129.16 -50.98
N SER A 565 -103.89 128.55 -51.83
CA SER A 565 -103.57 127.96 -53.12
C SER A 565 -102.92 128.92 -54.13
N SER A 566 -101.81 128.55 -54.77
CA SER A 566 -101.62 128.61 -56.25
C SER A 566 -100.25 128.03 -56.68
N VAL A 567 -100.25 127.41 -57.85
CA VAL A 567 -99.16 126.81 -58.66
C VAL A 567 -97.95 127.76 -58.90
N GLU A 568 -96.69 127.24 -58.92
CA GLU A 568 -95.79 127.08 -60.11
C GLU A 568 -94.26 126.88 -59.77
N GLY A 569 -93.50 126.13 -60.60
CA GLY A 569 -91.99 126.03 -60.65
C GLY A 569 -91.28 125.23 -59.53
N GLU A 570 -90.37 124.25 -59.68
CA GLU A 570 -89.28 123.83 -60.63
C GLU A 570 -87.93 124.60 -60.57
N GLU A 571 -86.88 123.94 -60.03
CA GLU A 571 -85.41 123.95 -60.34
C GLU A 571 -84.68 123.11 -59.24
N MET A 572 -83.75 122.15 -59.48
CA MET A 572 -82.35 122.17 -59.98
C MET A 572 -81.28 122.45 -58.87
N ASP A 573 -80.14 121.74 -58.68
CA ASP A 573 -79.66 120.35 -58.97
C ASP A 573 -78.27 120.10 -58.26
N ILE A 574 -77.70 118.87 -58.38
CA ILE A 574 -76.25 118.57 -58.64
C ILE A 574 -75.21 118.29 -57.51
N TYR A 575 -74.42 117.19 -57.70
CA TYR A 575 -73.03 116.85 -57.22
C TYR A 575 -72.66 116.68 -55.71
N ALA A 576 -71.62 115.93 -55.28
CA ALA A 576 -70.62 115.00 -55.88
C ALA A 576 -69.89 114.13 -54.79
N LEU A 577 -68.89 113.31 -55.20
CA LEU A 577 -67.89 112.50 -54.44
C LEU A 577 -68.29 111.02 -54.19
N LEU A 578 -67.46 109.99 -54.45
CA LEU A 578 -66.04 109.91 -54.85
C LEU A 578 -65.77 108.77 -55.86
N ASP A 579 -64.79 109.01 -56.74
CA ASP A 579 -63.98 107.98 -57.43
C ASP A 579 -62.75 107.60 -56.55
N ASP A 580 -61.98 106.60 -56.99
CA ASP A 580 -60.88 105.88 -56.31
C ASP A 580 -61.37 104.65 -55.49
N GLU A 581 -60.89 103.42 -55.69
CA GLU A 581 -59.49 103.03 -55.92
C GLU A 581 -59.35 101.76 -56.79
N ILE A 582 -58.94 101.92 -58.06
CA ILE A 582 -58.43 100.81 -58.89
C ILE A 582 -56.90 100.78 -58.75
N SER A 583 -56.34 99.98 -57.81
CA SER A 583 -54.93 99.48 -57.85
C SER A 583 -54.49 98.54 -56.69
N SER A 584 -55.17 97.42 -56.41
CA SER A 584 -54.62 96.42 -55.44
C SER A 584 -54.97 94.93 -55.63
N THR A 585 -55.44 94.51 -56.82
CA THR A 585 -55.81 93.09 -57.08
C THR A 585 -54.77 92.29 -57.88
N GLY A 586 -53.65 92.90 -58.31
CA GLY A 586 -52.63 92.25 -59.14
C GLY A 586 -51.59 91.38 -58.40
N THR A 587 -51.46 91.51 -57.08
CA THR A 587 -50.36 90.91 -56.30
C THR A 587 -50.76 89.61 -55.57
N ALA A 588 -52.04 89.44 -55.22
CA ALA A 588 -52.53 88.26 -54.51
C ALA A 588 -52.55 86.96 -55.35
N LEU A 589 -52.78 87.08 -56.67
CA LEU A 589 -52.90 85.91 -57.56
C LEU A 589 -51.53 85.25 -57.83
N LYS A 590 -50.46 86.04 -57.95
CA LYS A 590 -49.12 85.55 -58.27
C LYS A 590 -48.43 84.86 -57.07
N SER A 591 -48.76 85.28 -55.85
CA SER A 591 -48.30 84.64 -54.61
C SER A 591 -48.94 83.27 -54.37
N ASN A 592 -50.22 83.11 -54.71
CA ASN A 592 -50.91 81.82 -54.59
C ASN A 592 -50.40 80.78 -55.60
N LEU A 593 -50.15 81.17 -56.85
CA LEU A 593 -49.60 80.26 -57.86
C LEU A 593 -48.22 79.73 -57.47
N HIS A 594 -47.36 80.57 -56.88
CA HIS A 594 -46.01 80.13 -56.48
C HIS A 594 -46.04 79.21 -55.23
N LYS A 595 -46.93 79.47 -54.27
CA LYS A 595 -47.16 78.57 -53.13
C LYS A 595 -47.78 77.23 -53.55
N HIS A 596 -48.70 77.24 -54.52
CA HIS A 596 -49.30 76.02 -55.03
C HIS A 596 -48.25 75.12 -55.70
N ASN A 597 -47.41 75.67 -56.57
CA ASN A 597 -46.34 74.92 -57.23
C ASN A 597 -45.27 74.40 -56.25
N GLN A 598 -44.97 75.15 -55.17
CA GLN A 598 -44.06 74.68 -54.12
C GLN A 598 -44.65 73.49 -53.35
N LEU A 599 -45.91 73.59 -52.92
CA LEU A 599 -46.60 72.50 -52.22
C LEU A 599 -46.76 71.26 -53.11
N GLU A 600 -46.96 71.44 -54.42
CA GLU A 600 -47.03 70.32 -55.37
C GLU A 600 -45.68 69.60 -55.51
N ALA A 601 -44.56 70.35 -55.57
CA ALA A 601 -43.22 69.77 -55.55
C ALA A 601 -42.87 69.07 -54.21
N ASP A 602 -43.29 69.65 -53.08
CA ASP A 602 -43.10 69.05 -51.75
C ASP A 602 -43.93 67.76 -51.58
N ILE A 603 -45.14 67.71 -52.14
CA ILE A 603 -45.99 66.51 -52.19
C ILE A 603 -45.35 65.42 -53.07
N GLU A 604 -44.77 65.78 -54.22
CA GLU A 604 -44.11 64.81 -55.11
C GLU A 604 -42.84 64.23 -54.45
N MET A 605 -42.04 65.07 -53.78
CA MET A 605 -40.90 64.65 -52.94
C MET A 605 -41.32 63.73 -51.79
N LEU A 606 -42.46 64.00 -51.14
CA LEU A 606 -43.00 63.15 -50.08
C LEU A 606 -43.51 61.80 -50.60
N LYS A 607 -44.12 61.75 -51.79
CA LYS A 607 -44.50 60.49 -52.45
C LYS A 607 -43.27 59.65 -52.80
N GLU A 608 -42.23 60.26 -53.36
CA GLU A 608 -40.99 59.56 -53.71
C GLU A 608 -40.29 59.02 -52.44
N SER A 609 -40.22 59.82 -51.37
CA SER A 609 -39.69 59.40 -50.06
C SER A 609 -40.51 58.26 -49.43
N LEU A 610 -41.84 58.29 -49.55
CA LEU A 610 -42.73 57.22 -49.10
C LEU A 610 -42.51 55.95 -49.93
N HIS A 611 -42.39 56.06 -51.25
CA HIS A 611 -42.14 54.92 -52.14
C HIS A 611 -40.75 54.31 -51.89
N GLN A 612 -39.73 55.12 -51.58
CA GLN A 612 -38.41 54.61 -51.18
C GLN A 612 -38.50 53.88 -49.83
N LYS A 613 -39.23 54.41 -48.85
CA LYS A 613 -39.44 53.73 -47.56
C LYS A 613 -40.20 52.42 -47.69
N ASP A 614 -41.19 52.33 -48.58
CA ASP A 614 -41.89 51.07 -48.88
C ASP A 614 -40.97 50.04 -49.57
N MET A 615 -40.03 50.49 -50.40
CA MET A 615 -39.00 49.61 -50.98
C MET A 615 -38.01 49.10 -49.92
N ASP A 616 -37.52 49.97 -49.04
CA ASP A 616 -36.65 49.60 -47.92
C ASP A 616 -37.34 48.62 -46.96
N LEU A 617 -38.62 48.83 -46.66
CA LEU A 617 -39.42 47.99 -45.76
C LEU A 617 -39.72 46.62 -46.38
N ARG A 618 -39.91 46.56 -47.71
CA ARG A 618 -40.03 45.30 -48.45
C ARG A 618 -38.72 44.52 -48.45
N ALA A 619 -37.59 45.18 -48.72
CA ALA A 619 -36.27 44.57 -48.65
C ALA A 619 -35.94 44.04 -47.23
N ALA A 620 -36.37 44.76 -46.19
CA ALA A 620 -36.26 44.30 -44.80
C ALA A 620 -37.12 43.06 -44.50
N HIS A 621 -38.34 42.98 -45.05
CA HIS A 621 -39.18 41.77 -44.94
C HIS A 621 -38.57 40.58 -45.69
N GLU A 622 -38.07 40.78 -46.91
CA GLU A 622 -37.39 39.73 -47.69
C GLU A 622 -36.13 39.22 -46.96
N ALA A 623 -35.37 40.11 -46.31
CA ALA A 623 -34.23 39.73 -45.47
C ALA A 623 -34.66 38.96 -44.21
N LEU A 624 -35.80 39.31 -43.59
CA LEU A 624 -36.34 38.60 -42.43
C LEU A 624 -36.82 37.19 -42.83
N ASP A 625 -37.55 37.06 -43.94
CA ASP A 625 -38.00 35.79 -44.50
C ASP A 625 -36.81 34.90 -44.89
N ALA A 626 -35.72 35.47 -45.44
CA ALA A 626 -34.50 34.73 -45.68
C ALA A 626 -33.88 34.19 -44.37
N LYS A 627 -33.92 34.95 -43.28
CA LYS A 627 -33.46 34.49 -41.95
C LYS A 627 -34.38 33.46 -41.30
N ASP A 628 -35.69 33.55 -41.49
CA ASP A 628 -36.63 32.51 -41.05
C ASP A 628 -36.46 31.21 -41.87
N GLN A 629 -36.15 31.30 -43.16
CA GLN A 629 -35.77 30.14 -43.99
C GLN A 629 -34.43 29.53 -43.56
N GLU A 630 -33.41 30.34 -43.22
CA GLU A 630 -32.16 29.87 -42.62
C GLU A 630 -32.42 29.12 -41.29
N LEU A 631 -33.23 29.70 -40.40
CA LEU A 631 -33.60 29.09 -39.11
C LEU A 631 -34.38 27.78 -39.31
N LYS A 632 -35.36 27.73 -40.23
CA LYS A 632 -36.05 26.48 -40.59
C LYS A 632 -35.11 25.43 -41.18
N ALA A 633 -34.08 25.84 -41.94
CA ALA A 633 -33.05 24.94 -42.43
C ALA A 633 -32.06 24.49 -41.34
N VAL A 634 -31.87 25.26 -40.26
CA VAL A 634 -31.12 24.84 -39.07
C VAL A 634 -31.97 23.89 -38.21
N MET A 635 -33.25 24.17 -37.99
CA MET A 635 -34.18 23.27 -37.29
C MET A 635 -34.24 21.91 -37.98
N ARG A 636 -34.46 21.86 -39.30
CA ARG A 636 -34.43 20.59 -40.05
C ARG A 636 -33.10 19.83 -39.93
N ARG A 637 -31.97 20.53 -39.76
CA ARG A 637 -30.66 19.89 -39.52
C ARG A 637 -30.53 19.35 -38.09
N TRP A 638 -31.20 19.97 -37.13
CA TRP A 638 -31.34 19.45 -35.76
C TRP A 638 -32.32 18.28 -35.69
N ASP A 639 -33.48 18.35 -36.35
CA ASP A 639 -34.45 17.25 -36.43
C ASP A 639 -33.81 16.01 -37.10
N VAL A 640 -33.05 16.20 -38.18
CA VAL A 640 -32.28 15.11 -38.81
C VAL A 640 -31.19 14.59 -37.88
N LYS A 641 -30.58 15.42 -37.03
CA LYS A 641 -29.60 14.96 -36.04
C LYS A 641 -30.27 14.15 -34.92
N GLU A 642 -31.45 14.55 -34.46
CA GLU A 642 -32.23 13.83 -33.45
C GLU A 642 -32.82 12.51 -33.99
N GLU A 643 -33.18 12.44 -35.28
CA GLU A 643 -33.58 11.21 -35.96
C GLU A 643 -32.40 10.26 -36.23
N VAL A 644 -31.21 10.78 -36.55
CA VAL A 644 -29.97 9.99 -36.65
C VAL A 644 -29.63 9.36 -35.29
N ASP A 645 -29.71 10.12 -34.21
CA ASP A 645 -29.43 9.63 -32.84
C ASP A 645 -30.50 8.61 -32.35
N LYS A 646 -31.65 8.48 -33.03
CA LYS A 646 -32.69 7.47 -32.77
C LYS A 646 -32.62 6.23 -33.67
N LEU A 647 -31.89 6.27 -34.78
CA LEU A 647 -31.78 5.17 -35.75
C LEU A 647 -30.43 4.43 -35.72
N GLU A 648 -29.45 4.88 -34.94
CA GLU A 648 -28.16 4.21 -34.73
C GLU A 648 -28.25 2.98 -33.81
N GLY A 649 -29.22 2.09 -34.09
CA GLY A 649 -29.55 0.90 -33.31
C GLY A 649 -29.39 -0.45 -34.03
N PHE A 650 -29.12 -0.46 -35.35
CA PHE A 650 -29.02 -1.70 -36.13
C PHE A 650 -27.89 -1.68 -37.19
N LEU A 651 -26.78 -2.34 -36.85
CA LEU A 651 -25.97 -3.22 -37.72
C LEU A 651 -25.64 -2.77 -39.18
N LYS A 652 -24.38 -2.35 -39.42
CA LYS A 652 -23.26 -3.25 -39.82
C LYS A 652 -22.33 -2.73 -40.96
N ASP A 653 -21.02 -2.92 -40.71
CA ASP A 653 -19.83 -2.91 -41.57
C ASP A 653 -19.47 -1.67 -42.45
N PRO A 654 -18.17 -1.28 -42.50
CA PRO A 654 -17.68 -0.20 -43.34
C PRO A 654 -17.13 -0.72 -44.68
N SER A 655 -17.50 -0.09 -45.79
CA SER A 655 -16.66 -0.09 -46.99
C SER A 655 -16.82 1.18 -47.84
N ASP A 656 -15.66 1.76 -48.13
CA ASP A 656 -15.29 2.39 -49.40
C ASP A 656 -15.88 3.74 -49.88
N ILE A 657 -14.92 4.70 -49.95
CA ILE A 657 -14.54 5.45 -51.17
C ILE A 657 -15.06 6.91 -51.35
N LYS A 658 -14.10 7.83 -51.11
CA LYS A 658 -13.76 9.11 -51.80
C LYS A 658 -14.45 10.45 -51.46
N ARG A 659 -13.58 11.38 -51.03
CA ARG A 659 -13.61 12.86 -51.18
C ARG A 659 -13.97 13.33 -52.62
N PRO A 660 -14.47 14.58 -52.81
CA PRO A 660 -13.66 15.82 -52.84
C PRO A 660 -13.99 16.78 -51.65
N SER A 661 -13.10 17.65 -51.13
CA SER A 661 -12.58 18.93 -51.70
C SER A 661 -13.69 19.95 -52.02
N ASP A 662 -13.68 21.22 -51.58
CA ASP A 662 -12.60 22.10 -51.06
C ASP A 662 -13.10 23.14 -50.01
N PHE A 663 -12.18 24.03 -49.58
CA PHE A 663 -12.30 25.18 -48.67
C PHE A 663 -12.16 24.93 -47.14
N SER A 664 -11.25 25.56 -46.39
CA SER A 664 -9.84 25.99 -46.53
C SER A 664 -9.44 26.70 -45.21
N VAL A 665 -8.24 26.42 -44.69
CA VAL A 665 -7.51 27.09 -43.57
C VAL A 665 -8.20 27.32 -42.20
N HIS A 666 -8.07 26.37 -41.26
CA HIS A 666 -7.15 26.44 -40.10
C HIS A 666 -7.20 25.10 -39.31
N MET A 667 -6.28 24.88 -38.36
CA MET A 667 -6.23 23.72 -37.42
C MET A 667 -5.65 22.37 -37.91
N GLY A 668 -4.55 22.41 -38.65
CA GLY A 668 -3.70 21.22 -38.83
C GLY A 668 -2.61 21.11 -37.75
N LEU A 669 -2.89 20.42 -36.62
CA LEU A 669 -1.87 19.87 -35.71
C LEU A 669 -2.42 18.97 -34.56
N GLN A 670 -3.73 18.93 -34.31
CA GLN A 670 -4.29 18.28 -33.11
C GLN A 670 -4.93 16.89 -33.35
N ASN A 671 -5.30 16.54 -34.59
CA ASN A 671 -6.11 15.35 -34.88
C ASN A 671 -5.38 14.00 -34.81
N LEU A 672 -4.06 13.96 -35.06
CA LEU A 672 -3.30 12.69 -35.02
C LEU A 672 -3.15 12.10 -33.61
N GLN A 673 -3.40 12.90 -32.57
CA GLN A 673 -3.30 12.44 -31.17
C GLN A 673 -4.66 12.02 -30.59
N THR A 674 -5.77 12.50 -31.17
CA THR A 674 -7.12 12.05 -30.81
C THR A 674 -7.48 10.75 -31.51
N GLU A 675 -7.12 10.59 -32.78
CA GLU A 675 -7.41 9.37 -33.57
C GLU A 675 -6.72 8.12 -32.98
N ALA A 676 -5.50 8.26 -32.46
CA ALA A 676 -4.82 7.19 -31.73
C ALA A 676 -5.53 6.81 -30.40
N ALA A 677 -5.97 7.81 -29.63
CA ALA A 677 -6.65 7.60 -28.36
C ALA A 677 -8.05 6.99 -28.53
N GLU A 678 -8.75 7.32 -29.63
CA GLU A 678 -10.08 6.81 -29.94
C GLU A 678 -10.04 5.33 -30.38
N VAL A 679 -9.03 4.95 -31.17
CA VAL A 679 -8.77 3.53 -31.52
C VAL A 679 -8.38 2.70 -30.30
N GLU A 680 -7.56 3.24 -29.39
CA GLU A 680 -7.16 2.56 -28.15
C GLU A 680 -8.34 2.45 -27.15
N ALA A 681 -9.21 3.46 -27.08
CA ALA A 681 -10.46 3.41 -26.32
C ALA A 681 -11.47 2.39 -26.89
N LEU A 682 -11.56 2.24 -28.21
CA LEU A 682 -12.37 1.20 -28.86
C LEU A 682 -11.81 -0.22 -28.59
N ALA A 683 -10.49 -0.39 -28.53
CA ALA A 683 -9.88 -1.65 -28.10
C ALA A 683 -10.15 -1.97 -26.61
N ALA A 684 -10.07 -0.96 -25.73
CA ALA A 684 -10.36 -1.13 -24.30
C ALA A 684 -11.86 -1.40 -24.02
N THR A 685 -12.77 -0.76 -24.74
CA THR A 685 -14.22 -0.98 -24.56
C THR A 685 -14.68 -2.31 -25.16
N THR A 686 -14.11 -2.77 -26.26
CA THR A 686 -14.42 -4.10 -26.83
C THR A 686 -13.90 -5.24 -25.96
N THR A 687 -12.74 -5.09 -25.30
CA THR A 687 -12.23 -6.07 -24.31
C THR A 687 -13.07 -6.09 -23.03
N LEU A 688 -13.43 -4.92 -22.47
CA LEU A 688 -14.34 -4.83 -21.32
C LEU A 688 -15.74 -5.41 -21.62
N LYS A 689 -16.26 -5.21 -22.84
CA LYS A 689 -17.56 -5.79 -23.24
C LYS A 689 -17.51 -7.32 -23.31
N LYS A 690 -16.43 -7.89 -23.87
CA LYS A 690 -16.19 -9.36 -23.85
C LYS A 690 -16.07 -9.90 -22.42
N LEU A 691 -15.38 -9.17 -21.52
CA LEU A 691 -15.28 -9.55 -20.10
C LEU A 691 -16.67 -9.56 -19.41
N ALA A 692 -17.50 -8.55 -19.70
CA ALA A 692 -18.86 -8.46 -19.18
C ALA A 692 -19.77 -9.57 -19.73
N ASP A 693 -19.66 -9.91 -21.01
CA ASP A 693 -20.42 -11.01 -21.62
C ASP A 693 -19.99 -12.39 -21.07
N MET A 694 -18.70 -12.61 -20.80
CA MET A 694 -18.22 -13.81 -20.10
C MET A 694 -18.74 -13.89 -18.65
N ALA A 695 -18.69 -12.79 -17.90
CA ALA A 695 -19.26 -12.72 -16.55
C ALA A 695 -20.78 -13.01 -16.55
N LYS A 696 -21.49 -12.56 -17.60
CA LYS A 696 -22.92 -12.82 -17.80
C LYS A 696 -23.20 -14.27 -18.20
N GLY A 697 -22.25 -14.94 -18.86
CA GLY A 697 -22.26 -16.39 -19.06
C GLY A 697 -22.12 -17.16 -17.74
N PHE A 698 -21.16 -16.76 -16.89
CA PHE A 698 -20.92 -17.34 -15.57
C PHE A 698 -22.16 -17.27 -14.65
N LEU A 699 -22.88 -16.15 -14.68
CA LEU A 699 -24.13 -15.96 -13.91
C LEU A 699 -25.32 -16.77 -14.46
N ARG A 700 -25.20 -17.43 -15.62
CA ARG A 700 -26.26 -18.22 -16.25
C ARG A 700 -26.07 -19.73 -16.16
N SER A 701 -24.88 -20.22 -15.84
CA SER A 701 -24.61 -21.64 -15.58
C SER A 701 -24.82 -22.04 -14.12
N GLY A 702 -24.75 -21.10 -13.18
CA GLY A 702 -24.94 -21.34 -11.74
C GLY A 702 -26.41 -21.52 -11.30
N LYS A 703 -27.14 -22.51 -11.83
CA LYS A 703 -28.49 -22.85 -11.32
C LYS A 703 -28.99 -24.26 -11.68
N THR A 704 -28.72 -25.23 -10.80
CA THR A 704 -29.62 -26.37 -10.53
C THR A 704 -29.52 -26.81 -9.07
N ASP A 705 -30.65 -26.72 -8.37
CA ASP A 705 -31.12 -27.56 -7.26
C ASP A 705 -30.19 -27.92 -6.08
N SER A 706 -30.41 -27.26 -4.95
CA SER A 706 -31.24 -27.87 -3.88
C SER A 706 -31.61 -26.82 -2.83
N GLY A 707 -32.89 -26.70 -2.48
CA GLY A 707 -33.37 -25.78 -1.45
C GLY A 707 -33.88 -26.51 -0.21
N ILE A 708 -33.97 -25.82 0.92
CA ILE A 708 -34.94 -26.07 2.00
C ILE A 708 -35.18 -24.75 2.74
N ASN A 709 -36.46 -24.45 3.02
CA ASN A 709 -36.90 -23.23 3.67
C ASN A 709 -36.54 -23.18 5.16
N LEU A 710 -36.32 -21.98 5.69
CA LEU A 710 -36.26 -21.72 7.13
C LEU A 710 -37.41 -20.78 7.54
N VAL A 711 -38.32 -21.27 8.38
CA VAL A 711 -39.36 -20.45 9.04
C VAL A 711 -39.47 -20.85 10.51
N ALA A 712 -39.29 -19.85 11.38
CA ALA A 712 -39.74 -19.71 12.77
C ALA A 712 -39.52 -20.82 13.84
N SER A 713 -39.03 -20.37 14.99
CA SER A 713 -39.02 -21.00 16.33
C SER A 713 -40.47 -21.16 16.92
N PRO A 714 -40.74 -21.76 18.12
CA PRO A 714 -39.82 -21.97 19.26
C PRO A 714 -40.01 -23.20 20.22
N SER A 715 -38.99 -23.35 21.09
CA SER A 715 -39.00 -23.78 22.53
C SER A 715 -39.18 -25.24 23.01
N VAL A 716 -38.60 -25.47 24.22
CA VAL A 716 -38.82 -26.51 25.25
C VAL A 716 -37.94 -27.81 25.26
N ASN A 717 -36.95 -27.76 26.16
CA ASN A 717 -36.43 -28.77 27.14
C ASN A 717 -36.05 -30.24 26.80
N SER A 718 -35.00 -30.68 27.54
CA SER A 718 -34.81 -32.00 28.18
C SER A 718 -33.98 -33.13 27.53
N THR A 719 -32.70 -33.17 27.96
CA THR A 719 -31.95 -34.36 28.49
C THR A 719 -31.52 -35.56 27.60
N ARG A 720 -30.22 -35.91 27.74
CA ARG A 720 -29.66 -37.26 28.09
C ARG A 720 -28.93 -38.14 27.02
N ILE A 721 -27.58 -38.07 27.05
CA ILE A 721 -26.58 -39.20 27.11
C ILE A 721 -26.37 -40.15 25.87
N VAL A 722 -25.12 -40.14 25.33
CA VAL A 722 -24.36 -41.26 24.64
C VAL A 722 -24.88 -41.67 23.22
N SER A 723 -24.12 -42.13 22.20
CA SER A 723 -22.75 -42.70 22.04
C SER A 723 -22.14 -42.51 20.61
N LYS A 724 -20.79 -42.49 20.55
CA LYS A 724 -19.84 -43.08 19.56
C LYS A 724 -20.14 -43.16 18.02
N THR A 725 -19.17 -42.61 17.27
CA THR A 725 -18.55 -43.09 16.00
C THR A 725 -19.38 -43.32 14.71
N LYS A 726 -19.11 -42.53 13.67
CA LYS A 726 -18.28 -42.93 12.49
C LYS A 726 -17.85 -41.71 11.62
N PRO A 727 -16.83 -41.85 10.74
CA PRO A 727 -16.18 -40.75 10.01
C PRO A 727 -16.74 -40.54 8.58
N ASN A 728 -16.01 -39.79 7.76
CA ASN A 728 -16.24 -39.41 6.35
C ASN A 728 -17.19 -38.22 6.14
N LYS A 729 -16.68 -37.01 6.41
CA LYS A 729 -17.11 -35.77 5.77
C LYS A 729 -15.94 -34.95 5.21
N GLU A 730 -14.76 -35.01 5.84
CA GLU A 730 -13.55 -34.33 5.35
C GLU A 730 -13.03 -34.93 4.04
N MET A 731 -13.11 -36.26 3.83
CA MET A 731 -12.60 -36.91 2.62
C MET A 731 -13.34 -36.46 1.34
N ASP A 732 -14.67 -36.27 1.43
CA ASP A 732 -15.48 -35.81 0.30
C ASP A 732 -15.21 -34.32 0.00
N MET A 733 -15.03 -33.49 1.03
CA MET A 733 -14.64 -32.09 0.87
C MET A 733 -13.25 -31.93 0.20
N ILE A 734 -12.31 -32.83 0.50
CA ILE A 734 -10.99 -32.84 -0.14
C ILE A 734 -11.10 -33.26 -1.61
N LEU A 735 -11.91 -34.27 -1.93
CA LEU A 735 -12.12 -34.73 -3.32
C LEU A 735 -12.86 -33.70 -4.18
N ASP A 736 -13.82 -32.96 -3.62
CA ASP A 736 -14.48 -31.85 -4.32
C ASP A 736 -13.52 -30.66 -4.50
N ALA A 737 -12.69 -30.33 -3.51
CA ALA A 737 -11.65 -29.32 -3.65
C ALA A 737 -10.58 -29.70 -4.69
N GLU A 738 -10.14 -30.96 -4.75
CA GLU A 738 -9.23 -31.45 -5.79
C GLU A 738 -9.84 -31.36 -7.19
N LYS A 739 -11.16 -31.59 -7.34
CA LYS A 739 -11.88 -31.38 -8.61
C LYS A 739 -11.99 -29.91 -9.00
N GLU A 740 -12.29 -29.01 -8.06
CA GLU A 740 -12.32 -27.57 -8.35
C GLU A 740 -10.93 -27.05 -8.72
N ILE A 741 -9.88 -27.49 -8.03
CA ILE A 741 -8.49 -27.15 -8.35
C ILE A 741 -8.11 -27.69 -9.74
N ALA A 742 -8.44 -28.94 -10.08
CA ALA A 742 -8.21 -29.49 -11.42
C ALA A 742 -8.97 -28.70 -12.51
N GLY A 743 -10.22 -28.30 -12.24
CA GLY A 743 -11.00 -27.44 -13.12
C GLY A 743 -10.37 -26.06 -13.34
N LEU A 744 -9.84 -25.44 -12.28
CA LEU A 744 -9.12 -24.17 -12.35
C LEU A 744 -7.81 -24.29 -13.15
N PHE A 745 -7.08 -25.41 -13.03
CA PHE A 745 -5.88 -25.66 -13.83
C PHE A 745 -6.20 -25.80 -15.32
N SER A 746 -7.19 -26.60 -15.72
CA SER A 746 -7.60 -26.67 -17.14
C SER A 746 -8.15 -25.35 -17.67
N LEU A 747 -8.87 -24.56 -16.85
CA LEU A 747 -9.32 -23.22 -17.24
C LEU A 747 -8.13 -22.26 -17.45
N THR A 748 -7.09 -22.36 -16.62
CA THR A 748 -5.85 -21.57 -16.77
C THR A 748 -5.08 -21.98 -18.04
N GLU A 749 -5.04 -23.28 -18.36
CA GLU A 749 -4.42 -23.80 -19.58
C GLU A 749 -5.18 -23.38 -20.86
N GLN A 750 -6.52 -23.32 -20.81
CA GLN A 750 -7.34 -22.72 -21.86
C GLN A 750 -7.08 -21.21 -22.00
N LEU A 751 -7.00 -20.46 -20.91
CA LEU A 751 -6.72 -19.02 -20.95
C LEU A 751 -5.33 -18.70 -21.53
N ILE A 752 -4.32 -19.52 -21.24
CA ILE A 752 -2.96 -19.38 -21.81
C ILE A 752 -2.97 -19.64 -23.32
N THR A 753 -3.70 -20.67 -23.77
CA THR A 753 -3.79 -21.02 -25.19
C THR A 753 -4.65 -20.05 -26.01
N GLU A 754 -5.77 -19.53 -25.46
CA GLU A 754 -6.57 -18.47 -26.12
C GLU A 754 -5.88 -17.09 -26.11
N ALA A 755 -5.00 -16.82 -25.16
CA ALA A 755 -4.18 -15.60 -25.15
C ALA A 755 -3.03 -15.61 -26.17
N GLY A 756 -2.81 -16.72 -26.89
CA GLY A 756 -1.75 -16.85 -27.90
C GLY A 756 -0.33 -16.83 -27.31
N ILE A 757 -0.17 -17.21 -26.05
CA ILE A 757 1.12 -17.26 -25.38
C ILE A 757 1.73 -18.65 -25.61
N ASP A 758 2.60 -18.77 -26.63
CA ASP A 758 3.41 -19.98 -26.85
C ASP A 758 4.34 -20.22 -25.65
N VAL A 759 3.97 -21.19 -24.79
CA VAL A 759 4.83 -21.67 -23.72
C VAL A 759 5.88 -22.61 -24.31
N ALA A 760 6.95 -22.02 -24.84
CA ALA A 760 8.16 -22.77 -25.16
C ALA A 760 8.77 -23.35 -23.86
N HIS A 761 8.79 -24.68 -23.75
CA HIS A 761 9.45 -25.40 -22.65
C HIS A 761 10.90 -24.93 -22.44
N GLN A 762 11.27 -24.67 -21.18
CA GLN A 762 12.62 -24.99 -20.70
C GLN A 762 12.69 -25.12 -19.17
N ALA A 763 13.17 -26.30 -18.73
CA ALA A 763 13.55 -26.71 -17.37
C ALA A 763 12.45 -26.64 -16.28
#